data_AF-A0A8H3EHD6-F1
#
_entry.id   AF-A0A8H3EHD6-F1
#
_cell.length_a   1.000
_cell.length_b   1.000
_cell.length_c   1.000
_cell.angle_alpha   90.00
_cell.angle_beta   90.00
_cell.angle_gamma   90.00
#
_symmetry.space_group_name_H-M   'P 1'
#
loop_
_entity.id
_entity.type
_entity.pdbx_description
1 polymer ?
#
loop_
_entity_poly.entity_id
_entity_poly.type
_entity_poly.pdbx_seq_one_letter_code
_entity_poly.pdbx_strand_id
1 'polypeptide(L)'
;MQKPVDNKAVYHTWILVVLWVFELLAEIIVIGVNGFEVAAVGALLSLANSYNNAVSNGTLVSGCYVDSDGNSYCNSTSYANTGAIGALLAAVAIGLVFGIIFFITHIVQIVQYGRHRLTPRANFTYDCTRFVIWSVILILNIVGVATRGGYILSVIFVALVCTEFGQQSFVTWRQNSRILFPSPNTPSYNLIFITHIQCITNPSQAMPQRGEINYFGAGPAPLSTSVLQKASEALLNYQDLGISIVEISHRSPQATALLEETKAGLKSLLEIPDSHDVIFMQAGASAQFSAVPLNLVAFWIERRRRAVLASLGGSGDESAVLERVRADFQQSFRMDYLVTGSWSLKASQEAALLFEPLGTEYVNVALDARKAGGGKFVSIPEENWTLSQQPGFVYYCDNETVDGVEFPSFPAQLEKLSQEGESIIVADMSSNILSRPVDVSKFGALFFGAQKNISSAGLTVAIIRKDILTAVPPPSFLHAMGIWSPPTVVSWPAIYKANSLYNTLELLPVYIASLVIQDLLTRHGPSKLRGQEALVKTKADALYTVLDKHSNVYKVVPSKQARSRMNICFRVINSSAAESSDANADAEKEFIKGGEQRKLTGIKGHRSVGGIRISNYNAVTEAQIELLVTWLEDFAKSATSPQKANP
;
A
#
# COMPACT_ATOMS: atom_id res chain seq x y z
N MET A 1 -45.95 -17.93 4.65
CA MET A 1 -45.75 -19.39 4.48
C MET A 1 -45.56 -19.69 3.00
N GLN A 2 -44.31 -19.87 2.57
CA GLN A 2 -43.95 -20.50 1.29
C GLN A 2 -42.79 -21.44 1.62
N LYS A 3 -42.98 -22.76 1.39
CA LYS A 3 -41.93 -23.76 1.63
C LYS A 3 -40.83 -23.61 0.57
N PRO A 4 -39.54 -23.73 0.93
CA PRO A 4 -38.47 -23.75 -0.06
C PRO A 4 -38.49 -25.09 -0.82
N VAL A 5 -38.36 -25.02 -2.13
CA VAL A 5 -38.20 -26.19 -3.02
C VAL A 5 -36.82 -26.80 -2.77
N ASP A 6 -36.78 -28.13 -2.58
CA ASP A 6 -35.55 -28.90 -2.33
C ASP A 6 -34.70 -29.02 -3.60
N ASN A 7 -33.61 -28.26 -3.67
CA ASN A 7 -32.66 -28.26 -4.78
C ASN A 7 -31.93 -29.61 -4.99
N LYS A 8 -32.02 -30.57 -4.07
CA LYS A 8 -31.45 -31.92 -4.27
C LYS A 8 -32.21 -32.75 -5.30
N ALA A 9 -33.52 -32.55 -5.43
CA ALA A 9 -34.32 -33.30 -6.39
C ALA A 9 -33.99 -32.87 -7.83
N VAL A 10 -33.79 -31.57 -8.05
CA VAL A 10 -33.40 -31.02 -9.36
C VAL A 10 -32.01 -31.52 -9.76
N TYR A 11 -31.04 -31.55 -8.82
CA TYR A 11 -29.68 -32.04 -9.08
C TYR A 11 -29.61 -33.54 -9.36
N HIS A 12 -30.38 -34.38 -8.66
CA HIS A 12 -30.45 -35.81 -8.95
C HIS A 12 -31.05 -36.09 -10.32
N THR A 13 -32.10 -35.36 -10.71
CA THR A 13 -32.70 -35.50 -12.04
C THR A 13 -31.72 -35.11 -13.14
N TRP A 14 -30.92 -34.06 -12.96
CA TRP A 14 -29.87 -33.68 -13.91
C TRP A 14 -28.75 -34.72 -14.04
N ILE A 15 -28.30 -35.31 -12.93
CA ILE A 15 -27.28 -36.38 -12.95
C ILE A 15 -27.82 -37.63 -13.65
N LEU A 16 -29.07 -38.00 -13.41
CA LEU A 16 -29.70 -39.15 -14.06
C LEU A 16 -29.91 -38.91 -15.55
N VAL A 17 -30.27 -37.69 -15.97
CA VAL A 17 -30.37 -37.32 -17.39
C VAL A 17 -29.00 -37.37 -18.07
N VAL A 18 -27.94 -36.90 -17.42
CA VAL A 18 -26.57 -36.96 -17.95
C VAL A 18 -26.09 -38.40 -18.07
N LEU A 19 -26.30 -39.23 -17.05
CA LEU A 19 -25.95 -40.65 -17.09
C LEU A 19 -26.73 -41.41 -18.16
N TRP A 20 -28.02 -41.11 -18.33
CA TRP A 20 -28.86 -41.69 -19.37
C TRP A 20 -28.41 -41.28 -20.78
N VAL A 21 -28.00 -40.02 -20.98
CA VAL A 21 -27.40 -39.55 -22.24
C VAL A 21 -26.06 -40.25 -22.51
N PHE A 22 -25.25 -40.52 -21.49
CA PHE A 22 -24.00 -41.28 -21.64
C PHE A 22 -24.23 -42.76 -21.96
N GLU A 23 -25.25 -43.40 -21.37
CA GLU A 23 -25.67 -44.76 -21.75
C GLU A 23 -26.20 -44.81 -23.20
N LEU A 24 -27.04 -43.86 -23.59
CA LEU A 24 -27.57 -43.76 -24.96
C LEU A 24 -26.45 -43.55 -25.99
N LEU A 25 -25.45 -42.71 -25.67
CA LEU A 25 -24.28 -42.49 -26.52
C LEU A 25 -23.39 -43.74 -26.59
N ALA A 26 -23.24 -44.48 -25.49
CA ALA A 26 -22.50 -45.74 -25.48
C ALA A 26 -23.22 -46.82 -26.33
N GLU A 27 -24.55 -46.92 -26.27
CA GLU A 27 -25.33 -47.83 -27.11
C GLU A 27 -25.26 -47.44 -28.60
N ILE A 28 -25.35 -46.15 -28.93
CA ILE A 28 -25.19 -45.64 -30.30
C ILE A 28 -23.78 -45.94 -30.84
N ILE A 29 -22.75 -45.84 -30.00
CA ILE A 29 -21.37 -46.18 -30.37
C ILE A 29 -21.21 -47.68 -30.56
N VAL A 30 -21.82 -48.54 -29.72
CA VAL A 30 -21.76 -50.00 -29.88
C VAL A 30 -22.52 -50.47 -31.12
N ILE A 31 -23.70 -49.88 -31.41
CA ILE A 31 -24.46 -50.15 -32.65
C ILE A 31 -23.68 -49.63 -33.87
N GLY A 32 -23.05 -48.46 -33.76
CA GLY A 32 -22.20 -47.87 -34.78
C GLY A 32 -20.97 -48.72 -35.09
N VAL A 33 -20.26 -49.22 -34.08
CA VAL A 33 -19.05 -50.05 -34.22
C VAL A 33 -19.38 -51.42 -34.84
N ASN A 34 -20.47 -52.05 -34.44
CA ASN A 34 -20.91 -53.32 -35.05
C ASN A 34 -21.36 -53.16 -36.52
N GLY A 35 -21.91 -52.00 -36.91
CA GLY A 35 -22.25 -51.68 -38.29
C GLY A 35 -21.05 -51.27 -39.15
N PHE A 36 -20.05 -50.61 -38.55
CA PHE A 36 -18.85 -50.13 -39.24
C PHE A 36 -17.83 -51.23 -39.53
N GLU A 37 -17.70 -52.24 -38.64
CA GLU A 37 -16.75 -53.34 -38.83
C GLU A 37 -17.08 -54.24 -40.04
N VAL A 38 -18.37 -54.51 -40.31
CA VAL A 38 -18.75 -55.44 -41.40
C VAL A 38 -18.72 -54.77 -42.78
N ALA A 39 -19.12 -53.50 -42.88
CA ALA A 39 -19.18 -52.78 -44.16
C ALA A 39 -17.80 -52.28 -44.65
N ALA A 40 -16.95 -51.80 -43.74
CA ALA A 40 -15.64 -51.25 -44.10
C ALA A 40 -14.63 -52.34 -44.50
N VAL A 41 -14.66 -53.49 -43.81
CA VAL A 41 -13.78 -54.64 -44.11
C VAL A 41 -14.20 -55.31 -45.43
N GLY A 42 -15.51 -55.41 -45.71
CA GLY A 42 -16.02 -55.90 -46.99
C GLY A 42 -15.64 -55.00 -48.19
N ALA A 43 -15.71 -53.68 -48.01
CA ALA A 43 -15.31 -52.71 -49.04
C ALA A 43 -13.79 -52.73 -49.32
N LEU A 44 -12.97 -52.87 -48.28
CA LEU A 44 -11.51 -52.97 -48.41
C LEU A 44 -11.05 -54.28 -49.07
N LEU A 45 -11.71 -55.41 -48.78
CA LEU A 45 -11.45 -56.70 -49.43
C LEU A 45 -11.91 -56.72 -50.90
N SER A 46 -13.02 -56.04 -51.23
CA SER A 46 -13.48 -55.88 -52.62
C SER A 46 -12.53 -54.99 -53.45
N LEU A 47 -12.00 -53.91 -52.85
CA LEU A 47 -10.98 -53.07 -53.49
C LEU A 47 -9.68 -53.84 -53.75
N ALA A 48 -9.24 -54.65 -52.79
CA ALA A 48 -8.04 -55.48 -52.91
C ALA A 48 -8.18 -56.57 -53.98
N ASN A 49 -9.35 -57.20 -54.10
CA ASN A 49 -9.62 -58.19 -55.16
C ASN A 49 -9.77 -57.56 -56.55
N SER A 50 -10.39 -56.39 -56.68
CA SER A 50 -10.45 -55.65 -57.96
C SER A 50 -9.07 -55.19 -58.42
N TYR A 51 -8.18 -54.85 -57.49
CA TYR A 51 -6.79 -54.47 -57.79
C TYR A 51 -5.95 -55.67 -58.25
N ASN A 52 -6.07 -56.83 -57.58
CA ASN A 52 -5.36 -58.05 -58.00
C ASN A 52 -5.80 -58.55 -59.38
N ASN A 53 -7.09 -58.45 -59.72
CA ASN A 53 -7.61 -58.79 -61.05
C ASN A 53 -7.14 -57.83 -62.16
N ALA A 54 -6.92 -56.54 -61.83
CA ALA A 54 -6.38 -55.56 -62.77
C ALA A 54 -4.88 -55.78 -63.05
N VAL A 55 -4.12 -56.22 -62.05
CA VAL A 55 -2.69 -56.54 -62.18
C VAL A 55 -2.46 -57.85 -62.93
N SER A 56 -3.32 -58.87 -62.76
CA SER A 56 -3.19 -60.15 -63.48
C SER A 56 -3.60 -60.08 -64.97
N ASN A 57 -4.42 -59.11 -65.37
CA ASN A 57 -4.90 -58.95 -66.75
C ASN A 57 -4.09 -57.95 -67.61
N GLY A 58 -2.96 -57.44 -67.10
CA GLY A 58 -1.94 -56.77 -67.93
C GLY A 58 -2.27 -55.37 -68.45
N THR A 59 -3.30 -54.70 -67.93
CA THR A 59 -3.65 -53.32 -68.32
C THR A 59 -3.12 -52.32 -67.29
N LEU A 60 -1.81 -52.00 -67.35
CA LEU A 60 -1.20 -50.72 -66.97
C LEU A 60 0.33 -50.80 -67.15
N VAL A 61 0.86 -50.17 -68.22
CA VAL A 61 2.30 -50.00 -68.45
C VAL A 61 2.62 -48.52 -68.69
N SER A 62 3.52 -47.99 -67.85
CA SER A 62 4.37 -46.77 -67.90
C SER A 62 3.82 -45.46 -68.49
N GLY A 63 3.69 -44.44 -67.62
CA GLY A 63 3.53 -43.04 -68.01
C GLY A 63 4.86 -42.41 -68.45
N CYS A 64 5.03 -42.25 -69.75
CA CYS A 64 6.01 -41.35 -70.35
C CYS A 64 5.25 -40.32 -71.21
N TYR A 65 5.77 -39.09 -71.30
CA TYR A 65 5.26 -38.10 -72.25
C TYR A 65 6.40 -37.43 -73.02
N VAL A 66 6.12 -37.00 -74.24
CA VAL A 66 7.07 -36.43 -75.21
C VAL A 66 6.66 -35.00 -75.54
N ASP A 67 7.59 -34.05 -75.40
CA ASP A 67 7.33 -32.64 -75.70
C ASP A 67 7.36 -32.31 -77.21
N SER A 68 7.00 -31.07 -77.55
CA SER A 68 6.87 -30.58 -78.94
C SER A 68 8.19 -30.47 -79.71
N ASP A 69 9.34 -30.63 -79.04
CA ASP A 69 10.66 -30.67 -79.67
C ASP A 69 11.19 -32.12 -79.79
N GLY A 70 10.37 -33.12 -79.45
CA GLY A 70 10.65 -34.54 -79.65
C GLY A 70 11.35 -35.24 -78.49
N ASN A 71 11.45 -34.61 -77.30
CA ASN A 71 12.14 -35.20 -76.16
C ASN A 71 11.19 -35.95 -75.23
N SER A 72 11.54 -37.20 -74.89
CA SER A 72 10.74 -38.08 -74.02
C SER A 72 11.20 -37.99 -72.56
N TYR A 73 10.26 -37.77 -71.63
CA TYR A 73 10.53 -37.80 -70.19
C TYR A 73 9.78 -38.96 -69.53
N CYS A 74 10.53 -39.83 -68.85
CA CYS A 74 10.01 -40.93 -68.04
C CYS A 74 10.52 -40.76 -66.61
N ASN A 75 9.62 -40.69 -65.62
CA ASN A 75 9.99 -40.53 -64.21
C ASN A 75 10.03 -41.88 -63.49
N SER A 76 11.18 -42.22 -62.90
CA SER A 76 11.46 -43.50 -62.24
C SER A 76 11.27 -43.43 -60.72
N THR A 77 10.06 -43.14 -60.25
CA THR A 77 9.69 -43.36 -58.84
C THR A 77 8.20 -43.63 -58.70
N SER A 78 7.79 -44.89 -58.81
CA SER A 78 6.42 -45.29 -58.46
C SER A 78 6.31 -46.76 -58.06
N TYR A 79 7.16 -47.24 -57.14
CA TYR A 79 6.92 -48.57 -56.52
C TYR A 79 7.21 -48.66 -55.01
N ALA A 80 7.60 -47.57 -54.33
CA ALA A 80 7.90 -47.62 -52.88
C ALA A 80 6.75 -47.17 -51.96
N ASN A 81 5.66 -46.57 -52.47
CA ASN A 81 4.67 -45.88 -51.62
C ASN A 81 3.38 -46.64 -51.30
N THR A 82 3.14 -47.83 -51.85
CA THR A 82 1.89 -48.56 -51.60
C THR A 82 1.97 -49.52 -50.41
N GLY A 83 3.16 -50.06 -50.08
CA GLY A 83 3.37 -50.85 -48.85
C GLY A 83 3.33 -50.01 -47.57
N ALA A 84 3.79 -48.75 -47.65
CA ALA A 84 3.83 -47.82 -46.51
C ALA A 84 2.41 -47.38 -46.07
N ILE A 85 1.47 -47.23 -47.01
CA ILE A 85 0.09 -46.83 -46.71
C ILE A 85 -0.69 -47.96 -46.04
N GLY A 86 -0.46 -49.23 -46.45
CA GLY A 86 -1.05 -50.39 -45.79
C GLY A 86 -0.56 -50.59 -44.35
N ALA A 87 0.73 -50.39 -44.10
CA ALA A 87 1.31 -50.45 -42.76
C ALA A 87 0.84 -49.29 -41.85
N LEU A 88 0.65 -48.10 -42.42
CA LEU A 88 0.14 -46.92 -41.71
C LEU A 88 -1.31 -47.13 -41.24
N LEU A 89 -2.17 -47.67 -42.10
CA LEU A 89 -3.57 -47.94 -41.75
C LEU A 89 -3.70 -49.06 -40.71
N ALA A 90 -2.86 -50.09 -40.78
CA ALA A 90 -2.81 -51.15 -39.77
C ALA A 90 -2.34 -50.64 -38.39
N ALA A 91 -1.32 -49.78 -38.36
CA ALA A 91 -0.82 -49.19 -37.11
C ALA A 91 -1.83 -48.24 -36.45
N VAL A 92 -2.56 -47.46 -37.25
CA VAL A 92 -3.65 -46.58 -36.76
C VAL A 92 -4.81 -47.39 -36.20
N ALA A 93 -5.20 -48.49 -36.86
CA ALA A 93 -6.26 -49.37 -36.37
C ALA A 93 -5.88 -50.05 -35.04
N ILE A 94 -4.63 -50.54 -34.91
CA ILE A 94 -4.13 -51.15 -33.67
C ILE A 94 -4.08 -50.11 -32.54
N GLY A 95 -3.59 -48.90 -32.81
CA GLY A 95 -3.53 -47.81 -31.82
C GLY A 95 -4.91 -47.38 -31.30
N LEU A 96 -5.93 -47.34 -32.17
CA LEU A 96 -7.31 -47.05 -31.79
C LEU A 96 -7.90 -48.16 -30.90
N VAL A 97 -7.68 -49.43 -31.24
CA VAL A 97 -8.17 -50.57 -30.45
C VAL A 97 -7.55 -50.58 -29.05
N PHE A 98 -6.23 -50.37 -28.93
CA PHE A 98 -5.57 -50.30 -27.62
C PHE A 98 -5.99 -49.07 -26.80
N GLY A 99 -6.20 -47.92 -27.45
CA GLY A 99 -6.71 -46.71 -26.79
C GLY A 99 -8.12 -46.90 -26.22
N ILE A 100 -8.99 -47.56 -26.97
CA ILE A 100 -10.37 -47.86 -26.54
C ILE A 100 -10.39 -48.89 -25.40
N ILE A 101 -9.58 -49.96 -25.48
CA ILE A 101 -9.47 -50.96 -24.41
C ILE A 101 -8.95 -50.31 -23.11
N PHE A 102 -7.95 -49.43 -23.21
CA PHE A 102 -7.39 -48.75 -22.05
C PHE A 102 -8.38 -47.76 -21.41
N PHE A 103 -9.16 -47.05 -22.24
CA PHE A 103 -10.22 -46.13 -21.84
C PHE A 103 -11.36 -46.85 -21.12
N ILE A 104 -11.84 -47.98 -21.65
CA ILE A 104 -12.90 -48.79 -21.04
C ILE A 104 -12.41 -49.36 -19.69
N THR A 105 -11.18 -49.85 -19.62
CA THR A 105 -10.61 -50.43 -18.39
C THR A 105 -10.51 -49.39 -17.26
N HIS A 106 -10.15 -48.13 -17.59
CA HIS A 106 -10.05 -47.06 -16.59
C HIS A 106 -11.41 -46.47 -16.20
N ILE A 107 -12.40 -46.40 -17.12
CA ILE A 107 -13.77 -46.03 -16.75
C ILE A 107 -14.38 -47.06 -15.79
N VAL A 108 -14.15 -48.36 -16.02
CA VAL A 108 -14.61 -49.41 -15.10
C VAL A 108 -13.96 -49.25 -13.72
N GLN A 109 -12.66 -48.91 -13.65
CA GLN A 109 -11.99 -48.60 -12.39
C GLN A 109 -12.54 -47.34 -11.71
N ILE A 110 -12.83 -46.28 -12.46
CA ILE A 110 -13.39 -45.02 -11.94
C ILE A 110 -14.82 -45.18 -11.42
N VAL A 111 -15.66 -45.96 -12.12
CA VAL A 111 -17.03 -46.30 -11.69
C VAL A 111 -17.01 -47.18 -10.44
N GLN A 112 -16.05 -48.12 -10.34
CA GLN A 112 -15.85 -48.92 -9.13
C GLN A 112 -15.32 -48.08 -7.95
N TYR A 113 -14.45 -47.10 -8.20
CA TYR A 113 -13.92 -46.20 -7.16
C TYR A 113 -14.93 -45.14 -6.69
N GLY A 114 -15.78 -44.65 -7.60
CA GLY A 114 -16.82 -43.64 -7.32
C GLY A 114 -17.99 -44.17 -6.47
N ARG A 115 -18.23 -45.48 -6.45
CA ARG A 115 -19.25 -46.11 -5.59
C ARG A 115 -18.93 -46.04 -4.09
N HIS A 116 -17.68 -45.74 -3.70
CA HIS A 116 -17.26 -45.79 -2.29
C HIS A 116 -17.02 -44.45 -1.58
N ARG A 117 -17.04 -43.29 -2.27
CA ARG A 117 -16.92 -41.96 -1.61
C ARG A 117 -17.69 -40.87 -2.36
N LEU A 118 -18.78 -40.39 -1.75
CA LEU A 118 -19.59 -39.26 -2.24
C LEU A 118 -19.15 -37.95 -1.55
N THR A 119 -18.12 -37.29 -2.09
CA THR A 119 -17.90 -35.84 -1.89
C THR A 119 -17.23 -35.24 -3.13
N PRO A 120 -17.80 -34.21 -3.78
CA PRO A 120 -17.19 -33.58 -4.95
C PRO A 120 -16.10 -32.58 -4.51
N ARG A 121 -14.87 -32.73 -5.01
CA ARG A 121 -13.83 -31.68 -4.96
C ARG A 121 -13.81 -30.92 -6.29
N ALA A 122 -13.64 -29.60 -6.23
CA ALA A 122 -13.52 -28.68 -7.38
C ALA A 122 -12.40 -29.05 -8.38
N ASN A 123 -11.49 -29.96 -8.02
CA ASN A 123 -10.41 -30.44 -8.88
C ASN A 123 -10.89 -31.41 -9.98
N PHE A 124 -12.10 -31.97 -9.88
CA PHE A 124 -12.58 -32.98 -10.84
C PHE A 124 -12.73 -32.41 -12.26
N THR A 125 -13.27 -31.20 -12.40
CA THR A 125 -13.42 -30.53 -13.71
C THR A 125 -12.07 -30.04 -14.25
N TYR A 126 -11.13 -29.69 -13.36
CA TYR A 126 -9.80 -29.19 -13.71
C TYR A 126 -8.90 -30.29 -14.25
N ASP A 127 -8.94 -31.48 -13.64
CA ASP A 127 -8.13 -32.64 -14.06
C ASP A 127 -8.66 -33.27 -15.36
N CYS A 128 -9.99 -33.33 -15.56
CA CYS A 128 -10.58 -33.77 -16.83
C CYS A 128 -10.19 -32.86 -17.99
N THR A 129 -10.15 -31.54 -17.78
CA THR A 129 -9.76 -30.56 -18.82
C THR A 129 -8.28 -30.68 -19.17
N ARG A 130 -7.39 -30.86 -18.17
CA ARG A 130 -5.96 -31.12 -18.41
C ARG A 130 -5.76 -32.42 -19.19
N PHE A 131 -6.51 -33.48 -18.86
CA PHE A 131 -6.38 -34.77 -19.53
C PHE A 131 -6.80 -34.71 -21.01
N VAL A 132 -7.89 -34.00 -21.35
CA VAL A 132 -8.31 -33.79 -22.74
C VAL A 132 -7.25 -33.00 -23.52
N ILE A 133 -6.70 -31.93 -22.93
CA ILE A 133 -5.66 -31.11 -23.57
C ILE A 133 -4.39 -31.93 -23.82
N TRP A 134 -3.93 -32.71 -22.84
CA TRP A 134 -2.72 -33.52 -22.99
C TRP A 134 -2.90 -34.71 -23.94
N SER A 135 -4.10 -35.29 -23.99
CA SER A 135 -4.43 -36.34 -24.97
C SER A 135 -4.45 -35.79 -26.40
N VAL A 136 -4.98 -34.57 -26.60
CA VAL A 136 -4.93 -33.86 -27.89
C VAL A 136 -3.49 -33.53 -28.28
N ILE A 137 -2.66 -33.07 -27.35
CA ILE A 137 -1.22 -32.82 -27.58
C ILE A 137 -0.48 -34.11 -27.96
N LEU A 138 -0.78 -35.23 -27.31
CA LEU A 138 -0.16 -36.51 -27.63
C LEU A 138 -0.60 -37.02 -29.02
N ILE A 139 -1.89 -36.91 -29.35
CA ILE A 139 -2.43 -37.25 -30.67
C ILE A 139 -1.79 -36.37 -31.76
N LEU A 140 -1.67 -35.06 -31.52
CA LEU A 140 -1.04 -34.14 -32.46
C LEU A 140 0.46 -34.38 -32.61
N ASN A 141 1.16 -34.83 -31.56
CA ASN A 141 2.57 -35.22 -31.65
C ASN A 141 2.76 -36.54 -32.40
N ILE A 142 1.89 -37.53 -32.18
CA ILE A 142 1.93 -38.81 -32.90
C ILE A 142 1.63 -38.58 -34.40
N VAL A 143 0.67 -37.69 -34.73
CA VAL A 143 0.38 -37.27 -36.11
C VAL A 143 1.51 -36.40 -36.69
N GLY A 144 2.16 -35.59 -35.85
CA GLY A 144 3.24 -34.65 -36.24
C GLY A 144 4.59 -35.28 -36.54
N VAL A 145 4.86 -36.51 -36.07
CA VAL A 145 6.09 -37.24 -36.41
C VAL A 145 6.14 -37.67 -37.88
N ALA A 146 5.01 -37.62 -38.61
CA ALA A 146 4.94 -38.06 -40.01
C ALA A 146 5.05 -36.94 -41.07
N THR A 147 4.90 -35.65 -40.74
CA THR A 147 5.07 -34.55 -41.72
C THR A 147 5.55 -33.24 -41.08
N ARG A 148 6.41 -32.47 -41.80
CA ARG A 148 7.01 -31.19 -41.35
C ARG A 148 5.99 -30.09 -40.95
N GLY A 149 4.70 -30.24 -41.25
CA GLY A 149 3.65 -29.25 -40.93
C GLY A 149 3.11 -29.32 -39.49
N GLY A 150 3.15 -30.49 -38.83
CA GLY A 150 2.58 -30.67 -37.48
C GLY A 150 3.35 -29.97 -36.36
N TYR A 151 4.63 -29.67 -36.59
CA TYR A 151 5.51 -29.03 -35.59
C TYR A 151 5.22 -27.53 -35.41
N ILE A 152 4.72 -26.86 -36.44
CA ILE A 152 4.42 -25.42 -36.39
C ILE A 152 3.10 -25.17 -35.64
N LEU A 153 2.09 -26.03 -35.87
CA LEU A 153 0.80 -25.95 -35.18
C LEU A 153 0.91 -26.28 -33.68
N SER A 154 1.78 -27.22 -33.30
CA SER A 154 2.02 -27.55 -31.88
C SER A 154 2.72 -26.41 -31.13
N VAL A 155 3.67 -25.71 -31.75
CA VAL A 155 4.35 -24.54 -31.15
C VAL A 155 3.38 -23.35 -31.00
N ILE A 156 2.51 -23.10 -31.98
CA ILE A 156 1.50 -22.04 -31.92
C ILE A 156 0.46 -22.33 -30.84
N PHE A 157 0.01 -23.59 -30.71
CA PHE A 157 -0.98 -23.97 -29.70
C PHE A 157 -0.41 -23.96 -28.28
N VAL A 158 0.83 -24.41 -28.07
CA VAL A 158 1.52 -24.29 -26.77
C VAL A 158 1.76 -22.83 -26.40
N ALA A 159 2.09 -21.96 -27.36
CA ALA A 159 2.22 -20.53 -27.12
C ALA A 159 0.90 -19.88 -26.68
N LEU A 160 -0.22 -20.22 -27.33
CA LEU A 160 -1.57 -19.73 -26.98
C LEU A 160 -2.02 -20.19 -25.59
N VAL A 161 -1.79 -21.47 -25.25
CA VAL A 161 -2.15 -22.03 -23.93
C VAL A 161 -1.29 -21.43 -22.81
N CYS A 162 -0.01 -21.13 -23.07
CA CYS A 162 0.87 -20.47 -22.10
C CYS A 162 0.49 -18.99 -21.84
N THR A 163 -0.12 -18.29 -22.80
CA THR A 163 -0.63 -16.93 -22.60
C THR A 163 -1.91 -16.85 -21.76
N GLU A 164 -2.75 -17.91 -21.74
CA GLU A 164 -4.01 -17.88 -20.98
C GLU A 164 -3.91 -18.38 -19.52
N PHE A 165 -2.90 -19.19 -19.15
CA PHE A 165 -2.92 -19.91 -17.85
C PHE A 165 -1.87 -19.54 -16.78
N GLY A 166 -0.99 -18.56 -17.01
CA GLY A 166 -0.17 -17.96 -15.95
C GLY A 166 0.90 -18.87 -15.27
N GLN A 167 1.92 -18.24 -14.69
CA GLN A 167 3.21 -18.84 -14.32
C GLN A 167 3.23 -19.93 -13.22
N GLN A 168 2.13 -20.25 -12.53
CA GLN A 168 2.21 -21.12 -11.33
C GLN A 168 2.44 -22.61 -11.61
N SER A 169 2.22 -23.09 -12.85
CA SER A 169 2.29 -24.52 -13.16
C SER A 169 3.69 -25.09 -13.39
N PHE A 170 4.73 -24.23 -13.52
CA PHE A 170 6.08 -24.67 -13.91
C PHE A 170 7.00 -24.96 -12.71
N VAL A 171 6.72 -24.42 -11.52
CA VAL A 171 7.57 -24.56 -10.33
C VAL A 171 7.44 -25.94 -9.68
N THR A 172 6.27 -26.58 -9.77
CA THR A 172 5.97 -27.87 -9.13
C THR A 172 6.57 -29.08 -9.84
N TRP A 173 7.03 -28.97 -11.09
CA TRP A 173 7.66 -30.08 -11.81
C TRP A 173 9.12 -30.31 -11.41
N ARG A 174 9.85 -29.25 -10.99
CA ARG A 174 11.28 -29.36 -10.67
C ARG A 174 11.57 -30.16 -9.40
N GLN A 175 10.57 -30.37 -8.54
CA GLN A 175 10.76 -31.03 -7.24
C GLN A 175 10.51 -32.54 -7.25
N ASN A 176 9.86 -33.14 -8.26
CA ASN A 176 9.40 -34.54 -8.17
C ASN A 176 9.88 -35.51 -9.28
N SER A 177 10.78 -35.11 -10.17
CA SER A 177 11.24 -35.99 -11.26
C SER A 177 12.64 -36.56 -10.98
N ARG A 178 12.75 -37.56 -10.10
CA ARG A 178 13.91 -38.49 -10.10
C ARG A 178 13.62 -39.60 -11.11
N ILE A 179 14.16 -39.50 -12.33
CA ILE A 179 14.19 -40.61 -13.28
C ILE A 179 15.66 -40.98 -13.54
N LEU A 180 15.94 -42.27 -13.33
CA LEU A 180 17.23 -42.95 -13.46
C LEU A 180 17.67 -43.04 -14.94
N PHE A 181 18.94 -42.76 -15.22
CA PHE A 181 19.58 -43.05 -16.51
C PHE A 181 20.38 -44.37 -16.42
N PRO A 182 20.34 -45.25 -17.44
CA PRO A 182 21.36 -46.29 -17.62
C PRO A 182 22.50 -45.84 -18.56
N SER A 183 23.67 -46.41 -18.25
CA SER A 183 25.05 -46.36 -18.78
C SER A 183 25.28 -46.12 -20.30
N PRO A 184 26.46 -45.57 -20.70
CA PRO A 184 26.75 -45.09 -22.05
C PRO A 184 27.40 -46.16 -22.94
N ASN A 185 26.98 -46.26 -24.21
CA ASN A 185 27.80 -46.69 -25.35
C ASN A 185 26.99 -46.66 -26.67
N THR A 186 27.02 -45.54 -27.39
CA THR A 186 26.88 -45.50 -28.86
C THR A 186 27.36 -44.14 -29.39
N PRO A 187 28.24 -44.08 -30.41
CA PRO A 187 28.79 -42.83 -30.93
C PRO A 187 28.07 -42.41 -32.21
N SER A 188 27.33 -41.29 -32.23
CA SER A 188 27.10 -40.52 -33.49
C SER A 188 26.45 -39.14 -33.27
N TYR A 189 27.09 -38.14 -33.90
CA TYR A 189 26.59 -36.81 -34.28
C TYR A 189 26.29 -35.80 -33.16
N ASN A 190 27.31 -34.99 -32.87
CA ASN A 190 27.17 -33.65 -32.28
C ASN A 190 26.32 -32.76 -33.21
N LEU A 191 25.02 -32.66 -32.94
CA LEU A 191 24.22 -31.51 -33.37
C LEU A 191 24.12 -30.57 -32.18
N ILE A 192 24.84 -29.45 -32.27
CA ILE A 192 24.82 -28.34 -31.30
C ILE A 192 23.40 -27.77 -31.26
N PHE A 193 22.60 -28.22 -30.29
CA PHE A 193 21.34 -27.57 -29.90
C PHE A 193 21.65 -26.46 -28.88
N ILE A 194 22.18 -25.33 -29.35
CA ILE A 194 22.02 -24.07 -28.63
C ILE A 194 20.66 -23.51 -29.04
N THR A 195 19.60 -23.99 -28.38
CA THR A 195 18.34 -23.26 -28.32
C THR A 195 18.54 -22.06 -27.39
N HIS A 196 19.13 -21.00 -27.92
CA HIS A 196 18.86 -19.64 -27.44
C HIS A 196 17.40 -19.31 -27.76
N ILE A 197 16.48 -19.95 -27.03
CA ILE A 197 15.20 -19.31 -26.74
C ILE A 197 15.57 -18.28 -25.67
N GLN A 198 16.08 -17.13 -26.12
CA GLN A 198 15.78 -15.90 -25.42
C GLN A 198 14.26 -15.79 -25.49
N CYS A 199 13.59 -16.38 -24.50
CA CYS A 199 12.38 -15.78 -24.01
C CYS A 199 12.80 -14.34 -23.77
N ILE A 200 12.33 -13.44 -24.63
CA ILE A 200 12.13 -12.06 -24.28
C ILE A 200 11.08 -12.14 -23.17
N THR A 201 11.51 -12.54 -21.98
CA THR A 201 11.05 -11.86 -20.80
C THR A 201 11.42 -10.43 -21.12
N ASN A 202 10.43 -9.64 -21.56
CA ASN A 202 10.36 -8.29 -21.07
C ASN A 202 10.81 -8.42 -19.62
N PRO A 203 11.92 -7.78 -19.19
CA PRO A 203 12.08 -7.60 -17.78
C PRO A 203 10.86 -6.76 -17.43
N SER A 204 9.75 -7.42 -17.06
CA SER A 204 8.82 -6.85 -16.10
C SER A 204 9.79 -6.40 -15.04
N GLN A 205 10.05 -5.09 -14.95
CA GLN A 205 10.93 -4.53 -13.94
C GLN A 205 10.54 -5.26 -12.67
N ALA A 206 11.42 -6.14 -12.19
CA ALA A 206 11.11 -6.93 -11.01
C ALA A 206 10.74 -5.87 -9.97
N MET A 207 9.49 -5.91 -9.49
CA MET A 207 9.02 -4.83 -8.62
C MET A 207 10.07 -4.69 -7.50
N PRO A 208 10.62 -3.49 -7.29
CA PRO A 208 11.71 -3.33 -6.35
C PRO A 208 11.27 -3.87 -5.01
N GLN A 209 12.09 -4.75 -4.42
CA GLN A 209 11.81 -5.23 -3.09
C GLN A 209 11.83 -4.05 -2.14
N ARG A 210 10.94 -4.05 -1.13
CA ARG A 210 10.78 -2.91 -0.22
C ARG A 210 12.10 -2.46 0.42
N GLY A 211 12.96 -3.41 0.79
CA GLY A 211 14.27 -3.15 1.39
C GLY A 211 15.28 -2.49 0.45
N GLU A 212 14.99 -2.42 -0.85
CA GLU A 212 15.85 -1.74 -1.82
C GLU A 212 15.57 -0.24 -1.92
N ILE A 213 14.39 0.23 -1.48
CA ILE A 213 13.98 1.64 -1.60
C ILE A 213 14.12 2.35 -0.26
N ASN A 214 14.81 3.49 -0.28
CA ASN A 214 15.01 4.36 0.87
C ASN A 214 14.13 5.60 0.71
N TYR A 215 12.98 5.60 1.38
CA TYR A 215 11.96 6.64 1.24
C TYR A 215 12.00 7.65 2.39
N PHE A 216 12.15 8.93 2.06
CA PHE A 216 12.26 10.06 3.01
C PHE A 216 11.09 11.05 2.89
N GLY A 217 9.93 10.57 2.41
CA GLY A 217 8.74 11.39 2.23
C GLY A 217 8.16 11.92 3.54
N ALA A 218 7.58 13.11 3.49
CA ALA A 218 7.20 13.87 4.69
C ALA A 218 5.78 13.59 5.22
N GLY A 219 4.96 12.80 4.52
CA GLY A 219 3.56 12.59 4.85
C GLY A 219 2.69 12.36 3.59
N PRO A 220 2.18 11.13 3.36
CA PRO A 220 2.43 9.92 4.13
C PRO A 220 3.92 9.55 4.19
N ALA A 221 4.39 9.16 5.36
CA ALA A 221 5.77 8.83 5.67
C ALA A 221 6.04 7.31 5.54
N PRO A 222 7.32 6.87 5.53
CA PRO A 222 7.63 5.45 5.64
C PRO A 222 7.13 4.85 6.96
N LEU A 223 6.68 3.60 6.90
CA LEU A 223 6.44 2.72 8.06
C LEU A 223 7.51 1.63 8.10
N SER A 224 7.75 0.99 9.25
CA SER A 224 8.70 -0.13 9.30
C SER A 224 8.17 -1.34 8.51
N THR A 225 9.08 -2.17 7.97
CA THR A 225 8.68 -3.33 7.14
C THR A 225 7.90 -4.35 7.96
N SER A 226 8.30 -4.58 9.20
CA SER A 226 7.62 -5.49 10.12
C SER A 226 6.18 -5.05 10.41
N VAL A 227 5.94 -3.75 10.58
CA VAL A 227 4.59 -3.20 10.78
C VAL A 227 3.73 -3.41 9.54
N LEU A 228 4.24 -3.11 8.35
CA LEU A 228 3.47 -3.30 7.11
C LEU A 228 3.16 -4.76 6.82
N GLN A 229 4.08 -5.68 7.12
CA GLN A 229 3.85 -7.12 6.97
C GLN A 229 2.68 -7.57 7.86
N LYS A 230 2.72 -7.24 9.15
CA LYS A 230 1.61 -7.52 10.07
C LYS A 230 0.29 -6.86 9.65
N ALA A 231 0.34 -5.62 9.19
CA ALA A 231 -0.84 -4.93 8.68
C ALA A 231 -1.41 -5.62 7.42
N SER A 232 -0.56 -6.16 6.54
CA SER A 232 -0.99 -6.89 5.34
C SER A 232 -1.66 -8.22 5.67
N GLU A 233 -1.22 -8.91 6.73
CA GLU A 233 -1.87 -10.12 7.24
C GLU A 233 -3.27 -9.81 7.79
N ALA A 234 -3.39 -8.74 8.58
CA ALA A 234 -4.65 -8.27 9.15
C ALA A 234 -5.68 -7.83 8.09
N LEU A 235 -5.24 -7.47 6.88
CA LEU A 235 -6.15 -7.15 5.78
C LEU A 235 -6.85 -8.39 5.22
N LEU A 236 -6.26 -9.58 5.33
CA LEU A 236 -6.87 -10.83 4.86
C LEU A 236 -7.60 -11.56 5.98
N ASN A 237 -6.99 -11.61 7.16
CA ASN A 237 -7.52 -12.34 8.30
C ASN A 237 -7.05 -11.70 9.61
N TYR A 238 -7.87 -10.81 10.17
CA TYR A 238 -7.55 -10.17 11.43
C TYR A 238 -7.77 -11.12 12.59
N GLN A 239 -6.71 -11.42 13.35
CA GLN A 239 -6.76 -12.26 14.56
C GLN A 239 -7.47 -13.61 14.36
N ASP A 240 -7.24 -14.26 13.21
CA ASP A 240 -7.82 -15.56 12.85
C ASP A 240 -9.36 -15.61 12.81
N LEU A 241 -10.02 -14.45 12.67
CA LEU A 241 -11.48 -14.36 12.58
C LEU A 241 -12.06 -14.80 11.22
N GLY A 242 -11.20 -15.00 10.22
CA GLY A 242 -11.60 -15.26 8.84
C GLY A 242 -12.15 -14.05 8.10
N ILE A 243 -12.03 -12.84 8.68
CA ILE A 243 -12.48 -11.57 8.13
C ILE A 243 -11.41 -10.48 8.30
N SER A 244 -11.46 -9.48 7.44
CA SER A 244 -10.51 -8.37 7.43
C SER A 244 -10.71 -7.39 8.58
N ILE A 245 -9.63 -6.73 9.03
CA ILE A 245 -9.72 -5.61 9.96
C ILE A 245 -10.53 -4.41 9.41
N VAL A 246 -10.65 -4.29 8.09
CA VAL A 246 -11.50 -3.25 7.48
C VAL A 246 -12.97 -3.66 7.38
N GLU A 247 -13.31 -4.91 7.70
CA GLU A 247 -14.67 -5.45 7.68
C GLU A 247 -15.27 -5.58 9.09
N ILE A 248 -14.45 -5.60 10.14
CA ILE A 248 -14.95 -5.66 11.52
C ILE A 248 -15.73 -4.39 11.89
N SER A 249 -16.81 -4.57 12.64
CA SER A 249 -17.57 -3.44 13.19
C SER A 249 -16.72 -2.65 14.18
N HIS A 250 -16.73 -1.32 14.08
CA HIS A 250 -16.11 -0.42 15.06
C HIS A 250 -16.72 -0.49 16.45
N ARG A 251 -17.87 -1.17 16.61
CA ARG A 251 -18.54 -1.44 17.90
C ARG A 251 -18.24 -2.85 18.44
N SER A 252 -17.43 -3.63 17.73
CA SER A 252 -17.06 -4.98 18.16
C SER A 252 -16.14 -4.95 19.40
N PRO A 253 -16.12 -6.03 20.20
CA PRO A 253 -15.13 -6.17 21.27
C PRO A 253 -13.68 -6.04 20.77
N GLN A 254 -13.40 -6.48 19.55
CA GLN A 254 -12.08 -6.41 18.93
C GLN A 254 -11.66 -4.98 18.62
N ALA A 255 -12.56 -4.16 18.06
CA ALA A 255 -12.31 -2.74 17.82
C ALA A 255 -12.09 -1.98 19.14
N THR A 256 -12.89 -2.31 20.17
CA THR A 256 -12.74 -1.71 21.51
C THR A 256 -11.39 -2.10 22.13
N ALA A 257 -11.02 -3.38 22.09
CA ALA A 257 -9.74 -3.86 22.61
C ALA A 257 -8.55 -3.20 21.90
N LEU A 258 -8.62 -3.04 20.58
CA LEU A 258 -7.61 -2.35 19.78
C LEU A 258 -7.44 -0.88 20.21
N LEU A 259 -8.54 -0.17 20.40
CA LEU A 259 -8.50 1.22 20.87
C LEU A 259 -7.87 1.32 22.25
N GLU A 260 -8.29 0.48 23.20
CA GLU A 260 -7.75 0.50 24.57
C GLU A 260 -6.27 0.11 24.62
N GLU A 261 -5.83 -0.87 23.84
CA GLU A 261 -4.41 -1.20 23.69
C GLU A 261 -3.61 -0.02 23.14
N THR A 262 -4.13 0.64 22.09
CA THR A 262 -3.48 1.80 21.47
C THR A 262 -3.36 2.95 22.46
N LYS A 263 -4.42 3.25 23.22
CA LYS A 263 -4.41 4.27 24.27
C LYS A 263 -3.44 3.92 25.38
N ALA A 264 -3.44 2.68 25.87
CA ALA A 264 -2.54 2.24 26.93
C ALA A 264 -1.08 2.38 26.50
N GLY A 265 -0.76 2.02 25.25
CA GLY A 265 0.58 2.20 24.70
C GLY A 265 1.00 3.67 24.58
N LEU A 266 0.10 4.56 24.13
CA LEU A 266 0.34 6.01 24.12
C LEU A 266 0.55 6.57 25.52
N LYS A 267 -0.31 6.19 26.48
CA LYS A 267 -0.20 6.59 27.90
C LYS A 267 1.14 6.16 28.48
N SER A 268 1.60 4.95 28.14
CA SER A 268 2.90 4.45 28.59
C SER A 268 4.09 5.19 27.96
N LEU A 269 4.07 5.42 26.64
CA LEU A 269 5.19 6.08 25.93
C LEU A 269 5.33 7.56 26.30
N LEU A 270 4.21 8.28 26.32
CA LEU A 270 4.18 9.73 26.56
C LEU A 270 4.02 10.10 28.03
N GLU A 271 3.91 9.12 28.92
CA GLU A 271 3.70 9.33 30.35
C GLU A 271 2.50 10.26 30.61
N ILE A 272 1.40 10.01 29.88
CA ILE A 272 0.20 10.84 29.91
C ILE A 272 -0.41 10.77 31.32
N PRO A 273 -0.58 11.91 32.01
CA PRO A 273 -1.15 11.92 33.36
C PRO A 273 -2.65 11.61 33.34
N ASP A 274 -3.19 11.15 34.47
CA ASP A 274 -4.60 10.82 34.62
C ASP A 274 -5.55 12.02 34.44
N SER A 275 -5.04 13.24 34.49
CA SER A 275 -5.77 14.47 34.16
C SER A 275 -6.12 14.59 32.68
N HIS A 276 -5.56 13.74 31.81
CA HIS A 276 -5.76 13.77 30.37
C HIS A 276 -6.33 12.46 29.86
N ASP A 277 -6.94 12.52 28.67
CA ASP A 277 -7.32 11.32 27.93
C ASP A 277 -7.02 11.43 26.45
N VAL A 278 -7.01 10.27 25.79
CA VAL A 278 -6.69 10.13 24.38
C VAL A 278 -7.97 9.87 23.59
N ILE A 279 -8.20 10.68 22.56
CA ILE A 279 -9.28 10.50 21.59
C ILE A 279 -8.74 10.30 20.18
N PHE A 280 -9.43 9.48 19.40
CA PHE A 280 -9.16 9.22 17.99
C PHE A 280 -10.23 9.89 17.13
N MET A 281 -9.82 10.54 16.06
CA MET A 281 -10.65 11.36 15.19
C MET A 281 -10.22 11.19 13.74
N GLN A 282 -11.03 11.72 12.83
CA GLN A 282 -10.79 11.70 11.38
C GLN A 282 -10.24 13.04 10.88
N ALA A 283 -10.16 13.18 9.55
CA ALA A 283 -9.94 14.43 8.81
C ALA A 283 -8.56 15.10 8.97
N GLY A 284 -7.61 14.44 9.63
CA GLY A 284 -6.23 14.90 9.77
C GLY A 284 -6.06 16.11 10.71
N ALA A 285 -4.80 16.54 10.87
CA ALA A 285 -4.42 17.69 11.68
C ALA A 285 -5.10 19.00 11.23
N SER A 286 -5.37 19.18 9.94
CA SER A 286 -6.05 20.37 9.43
C SER A 286 -7.44 20.56 10.02
N ALA A 287 -8.19 19.48 10.29
CA ALA A 287 -9.49 19.60 10.95
C ALA A 287 -9.35 20.09 12.41
N GLN A 288 -8.21 19.86 13.05
CA GLN A 288 -7.93 20.40 14.38
C GLN A 288 -7.66 21.91 14.36
N PHE A 289 -7.28 22.49 13.22
CA PHE A 289 -7.18 23.95 13.11
C PHE A 289 -8.52 24.63 13.33
N SER A 290 -9.63 23.98 12.95
CA SER A 290 -10.99 24.40 13.27
C SER A 290 -11.45 23.88 14.64
N ALA A 291 -11.15 22.61 14.96
CA ALA A 291 -11.63 21.99 16.21
C ALA A 291 -11.08 22.69 17.47
N VAL A 292 -9.79 23.06 17.48
CA VAL A 292 -9.15 23.72 18.61
C VAL A 292 -9.89 25.00 19.03
N PRO A 293 -10.03 26.02 18.16
CA PRO A 293 -10.69 27.26 18.57
C PRO A 293 -12.18 27.03 18.88
N LEU A 294 -12.89 26.18 18.13
CA LEU A 294 -14.31 25.88 18.39
C LEU A 294 -14.52 25.26 19.79
N ASN A 295 -13.70 24.28 20.19
CA ASN A 295 -13.85 23.63 21.49
C ASN A 295 -13.33 24.50 22.63
N LEU A 296 -12.20 25.19 22.47
CA LEU A 296 -11.59 25.97 23.55
C LEU A 296 -12.32 27.28 23.84
N VAL A 297 -12.94 27.90 22.82
CA VAL A 297 -13.84 29.04 23.04
C VAL A 297 -15.06 28.60 23.86
N ALA A 298 -15.69 27.48 23.47
CA ALA A 298 -16.84 26.94 24.20
C ALA A 298 -16.46 26.57 25.65
N PHE A 299 -15.29 25.96 25.84
CA PHE A 299 -14.74 25.65 27.16
C PHE A 299 -14.52 26.90 28.03
N TRP A 300 -13.91 27.94 27.47
CA TRP A 300 -13.67 29.19 28.17
C TRP A 300 -14.99 29.83 28.61
N ILE A 301 -15.98 29.87 27.70
CA ILE A 301 -17.32 30.40 27.97
C ILE A 301 -17.99 29.61 29.09
N GLU A 302 -17.92 28.28 29.08
CA GLU A 302 -18.53 27.46 30.12
C GLU A 302 -17.88 27.66 31.49
N ARG A 303 -16.55 27.76 31.55
CA ARG A 303 -15.84 28.11 32.79
C ARG A 303 -16.31 29.46 33.32
N ARG A 304 -16.40 30.47 32.45
CA ARG A 304 -16.83 31.80 32.84
C ARG A 304 -18.29 31.83 33.28
N ARG A 305 -19.17 31.15 32.55
CA ARG A 305 -20.59 31.01 32.85
C ARG A 305 -20.82 30.39 34.22
N ARG A 306 -20.11 29.31 34.56
CA ARG A 306 -20.17 28.68 35.89
C ARG A 306 -19.70 29.60 37.00
N ALA A 307 -18.59 30.33 36.78
CA ALA A 307 -18.07 31.28 37.75
C ALA A 307 -19.04 32.45 38.01
N VAL A 308 -19.62 33.03 36.96
CA VAL A 308 -20.64 34.08 37.06
C VAL A 308 -21.88 33.57 37.76
N LEU A 309 -22.40 32.40 37.36
CA LEU A 309 -23.57 31.79 38.00
C LEU A 309 -23.35 31.54 39.50
N ALA A 310 -22.17 31.06 39.88
CA ALA A 310 -21.80 30.87 41.29
C ALA A 310 -21.76 32.20 42.05
N SER A 311 -21.22 33.27 41.44
CA SER A 311 -21.18 34.62 42.05
C SER A 311 -22.55 35.25 42.25
N LEU A 312 -23.56 34.82 41.47
CA LEU A 312 -24.94 35.27 41.54
C LEU A 312 -25.84 34.38 42.43
N GLY A 313 -25.26 33.46 43.20
CA GLY A 313 -26.01 32.61 44.13
C GLY A 313 -26.77 31.43 43.50
N GLY A 314 -26.44 31.05 42.25
CA GLY A 314 -26.93 29.83 41.61
C GLY A 314 -28.37 29.88 41.07
N SER A 315 -29.17 30.89 41.41
CA SER A 315 -30.53 31.12 40.90
C SER A 315 -30.62 32.29 39.91
N GLY A 316 -29.52 32.59 39.21
CA GLY A 316 -29.37 33.81 38.42
C GLY A 316 -30.24 33.82 37.17
N ASP A 317 -30.88 34.97 36.92
CA ASP A 317 -31.42 35.36 35.62
C ASP A 317 -30.40 35.03 34.50
N GLU A 318 -30.76 34.12 33.59
CA GLU A 318 -29.89 33.69 32.50
C GLU A 318 -29.44 34.87 31.63
N SER A 319 -30.25 35.93 31.55
CA SER A 319 -29.93 37.17 30.84
C SER A 319 -28.76 37.90 31.49
N ALA A 320 -28.78 38.04 32.82
CA ALA A 320 -27.69 38.67 33.57
C ALA A 320 -26.39 37.86 33.49
N VAL A 321 -26.49 36.51 33.50
CA VAL A 321 -25.32 35.64 33.28
C VAL A 321 -24.76 35.84 31.87
N LEU A 322 -25.63 35.84 30.85
CA LEU A 322 -25.23 36.03 29.46
C LEU A 322 -24.55 37.38 29.23
N GLU A 323 -25.13 38.48 29.73
CA GLU A 323 -24.57 39.83 29.60
C GLU A 323 -23.17 39.93 30.22
N ARG A 324 -22.99 39.37 31.43
CA ARG A 324 -21.69 39.42 32.12
C ARG A 324 -20.64 38.55 31.44
N VAL A 325 -21.01 37.34 31.00
CA VAL A 325 -20.10 36.48 30.24
C VAL A 325 -19.71 37.13 28.90
N ARG A 326 -20.66 37.80 28.23
CA ARG A 326 -20.40 38.54 26.99
C ARG A 326 -19.41 39.69 27.21
N ALA A 327 -19.61 40.48 28.27
CA ALA A 327 -18.69 41.56 28.62
C ALA A 327 -17.28 41.03 28.91
N ASP A 328 -17.17 39.97 29.72
CA ASP A 328 -15.89 39.33 30.04
C ASP A 328 -15.20 38.78 28.78
N PHE A 329 -15.97 38.17 27.87
CA PHE A 329 -15.46 37.61 26.61
C PHE A 329 -14.89 38.71 25.71
N GLN A 330 -15.65 39.78 25.46
CA GLN A 330 -15.21 40.92 24.64
C GLN A 330 -13.96 41.59 25.22
N GLN A 331 -13.94 41.77 26.53
CA GLN A 331 -12.85 42.45 27.22
C GLN A 331 -11.55 41.63 27.24
N SER A 332 -11.64 40.32 27.49
CA SER A 332 -10.49 39.54 27.97
C SER A 332 -10.10 38.34 27.09
N PHE A 333 -11.03 37.76 26.33
CA PHE A 333 -10.74 36.52 25.61
C PHE A 333 -9.86 36.79 24.38
N ARG A 334 -8.71 36.12 24.30
CA ARG A 334 -7.82 36.15 23.14
C ARG A 334 -7.29 34.76 22.81
N MET A 335 -7.13 34.47 21.53
CA MET A 335 -6.51 33.27 20.99
C MET A 335 -5.12 33.66 20.48
N ASP A 336 -4.08 33.28 21.20
CA ASP A 336 -2.71 33.61 20.82
C ASP A 336 -2.14 32.50 19.92
N TYR A 337 -1.55 32.89 18.79
CA TYR A 337 -0.88 31.98 17.85
C TYR A 337 0.61 32.32 17.73
N LEU A 338 1.46 31.32 17.91
CA LEU A 338 2.89 31.40 17.62
C LEU A 338 3.15 30.89 16.21
N VAL A 339 3.26 31.80 15.26
CA VAL A 339 3.45 31.51 13.84
C VAL A 339 4.95 31.40 13.53
N THR A 340 5.46 30.17 13.58
CA THR A 340 6.86 29.81 13.32
C THR A 340 7.08 29.13 11.97
N GLY A 341 6.01 28.80 11.25
CA GLY A 341 6.08 28.14 9.95
C GLY A 341 4.74 28.06 9.23
N SER A 342 4.72 27.25 8.18
CA SER A 342 3.59 27.10 7.27
C SER A 342 2.34 26.52 7.93
N TRP A 343 2.48 25.62 8.93
CA TRP A 343 1.34 24.96 9.57
C TRP A 343 0.72 25.84 10.66
N SER A 344 1.53 26.45 11.51
CA SER A 344 1.04 27.44 12.49
C SER A 344 0.37 28.64 11.82
N LEU A 345 0.89 29.10 10.67
CA LEU A 345 0.24 30.14 9.86
C LEU A 345 -1.15 29.70 9.35
N LYS A 346 -1.28 28.45 8.88
CA LYS A 346 -2.58 27.91 8.45
C LYS A 346 -3.56 27.81 9.60
N ALA A 347 -3.09 27.39 10.77
CA ALA A 347 -3.92 27.29 11.97
C ALA A 347 -4.44 28.67 12.40
N SER A 348 -3.59 29.70 12.39
CA SER A 348 -4.03 31.07 12.75
C SER A 348 -5.00 31.65 11.72
N GLN A 349 -4.79 31.36 10.43
CA GLN A 349 -5.69 31.79 9.36
C GLN A 349 -7.07 31.13 9.45
N GLU A 350 -7.12 29.83 9.78
CA GLU A 350 -8.38 29.11 9.99
C GLU A 350 -9.15 29.69 11.19
N ALA A 351 -8.47 29.98 12.30
CA ALA A 351 -9.10 30.64 13.44
C ALA A 351 -9.61 32.03 13.10
N ALA A 352 -8.83 32.82 12.35
CA ALA A 352 -9.27 34.14 11.88
C ALA A 352 -10.51 34.04 11.00
N LEU A 353 -10.56 33.05 10.09
CA LEU A 353 -11.72 32.80 9.23
C LEU A 353 -12.98 32.45 10.04
N LEU A 354 -12.86 31.54 11.01
CA LEU A 354 -13.99 31.06 11.80
C LEU A 354 -14.58 32.12 12.74
N PHE A 355 -13.74 33.05 13.22
CA PHE A 355 -14.11 34.04 14.22
C PHE A 355 -14.20 35.47 13.67
N GLU A 356 -13.98 35.69 12.37
CA GLU A 356 -14.16 36.99 11.71
C GLU A 356 -15.52 37.64 12.01
N PRO A 357 -16.67 36.93 12.02
CA PRO A 357 -17.95 37.54 12.33
C PRO A 357 -18.09 38.09 13.76
N LEU A 358 -17.23 37.66 14.69
CA LEU A 358 -17.21 38.20 16.05
C LEU A 358 -16.31 39.43 16.16
N GLY A 359 -15.27 39.51 15.34
CA GLY A 359 -14.24 40.55 15.37
C GLY A 359 -12.84 40.00 15.09
N THR A 360 -11.97 40.83 14.49
CA THR A 360 -10.58 40.42 14.17
C THR A 360 -9.65 40.43 15.39
N GLU A 361 -10.06 41.09 16.46
CA GLU A 361 -9.29 41.27 17.70
C GLU A 361 -9.12 39.98 18.52
N TYR A 362 -9.93 38.94 18.28
CA TYR A 362 -9.87 37.70 19.05
C TYR A 362 -8.69 36.80 18.68
N VAL A 363 -8.15 36.93 17.46
CA VAL A 363 -6.98 36.15 17.01
C VAL A 363 -5.74 37.03 17.05
N ASN A 364 -4.89 36.78 18.03
CA ASN A 364 -3.63 37.49 18.20
C ASN A 364 -2.47 36.64 17.65
N VAL A 365 -1.79 37.13 16.62
CA VAL A 365 -0.53 36.53 16.16
C VAL A 365 0.60 37.03 17.07
N ALA A 366 0.73 36.39 18.23
CA ALA A 366 1.66 36.76 19.30
C ALA A 366 3.13 36.60 18.90
N LEU A 367 3.42 35.72 17.93
CA LEU A 367 4.72 35.62 17.27
C LEU A 367 4.49 35.43 15.77
N ASP A 368 5.20 36.21 14.95
CA ASP A 368 5.34 35.97 13.51
C ASP A 368 6.84 35.91 13.17
N ALA A 369 7.37 34.69 13.07
CA ALA A 369 8.79 34.46 12.83
C ALA A 369 9.29 35.02 11.49
N ARG A 370 8.39 35.31 10.53
CA ARG A 370 8.76 35.96 9.26
C ARG A 370 9.33 37.36 9.48
N LYS A 371 8.92 38.05 10.54
CA LYS A 371 9.44 39.40 10.87
C LYS A 371 10.93 39.36 11.16
N ALA A 372 11.40 38.35 11.89
CA ALA A 372 12.82 38.14 12.16
C ALA A 372 13.55 37.46 10.97
N GLY A 373 12.84 36.64 10.18
CA GLY A 373 13.40 35.86 9.08
C GLY A 373 13.35 36.53 7.70
N GLY A 374 13.14 37.85 7.61
CA GLY A 374 13.10 38.58 6.33
C GLY A 374 12.00 38.08 5.38
N GLY A 375 10.82 37.78 5.93
CA GLY A 375 9.68 37.21 5.20
C GLY A 375 9.64 35.68 5.15
N LYS A 376 10.65 34.99 5.70
CA LYS A 376 10.77 33.51 5.69
C LYS A 376 10.76 32.93 7.10
N PHE A 377 10.43 31.64 7.19
CA PHE A 377 10.46 30.87 8.43
C PHE A 377 11.80 30.16 8.59
N VAL A 378 12.74 30.80 9.30
CA VAL A 378 14.12 30.28 9.46
C VAL A 378 14.57 30.18 10.91
N SER A 379 13.85 30.77 11.85
CA SER A 379 14.19 30.78 13.27
C SER A 379 12.94 30.85 14.13
N ILE A 380 13.12 30.60 15.43
CA ILE A 380 12.12 30.85 16.47
C ILE A 380 12.71 31.94 17.36
N PRO A 381 12.34 33.22 17.16
CA PRO A 381 12.81 34.30 18.02
C PRO A 381 12.31 34.08 19.45
N GLU A 382 13.19 34.14 20.44
CA GLU A 382 12.80 34.02 21.86
C GLU A 382 12.39 35.37 22.48
N GLU A 383 12.76 36.47 21.85
CA GLU A 383 12.40 37.81 22.31
C GLU A 383 11.17 38.33 21.54
N ASN A 384 10.41 39.24 22.16
CA ASN A 384 9.33 40.00 21.53
C ASN A 384 8.03 39.24 21.23
N TRP A 385 7.70 38.19 22.01
CA TRP A 385 6.37 37.59 21.93
C TRP A 385 5.34 38.55 22.53
N THR A 386 4.33 38.93 21.76
CA THR A 386 3.23 39.80 22.21
C THR A 386 2.07 38.96 22.70
N LEU A 387 2.33 38.10 23.69
CA LEU A 387 1.30 37.29 24.34
C LEU A 387 0.29 38.19 25.05
N SER A 388 -0.97 37.80 24.99
CA SER A 388 -2.03 38.38 25.81
C SER A 388 -1.73 38.11 27.30
N GLN A 389 -2.25 38.93 28.22
CA GLN A 389 -1.98 38.72 29.66
C GLN A 389 -2.59 37.43 30.20
N GLN A 390 -3.81 37.09 29.75
CA GLN A 390 -4.53 35.87 30.10
C GLN A 390 -5.26 35.33 28.85
N PRO A 391 -4.52 34.79 27.85
CA PRO A 391 -5.15 34.27 26.66
C PRO A 391 -6.09 33.13 27.04
N GLY A 392 -7.19 32.98 26.32
CA GLY A 392 -8.03 31.80 26.42
C GLY A 392 -7.23 30.54 26.07
N PHE A 393 -6.40 30.64 25.03
CA PHE A 393 -5.35 29.67 24.76
C PHE A 393 -4.19 30.26 23.96
N VAL A 394 -3.04 29.57 24.02
CA VAL A 394 -1.89 29.76 23.14
C VAL A 394 -1.73 28.51 22.28
N TYR A 395 -1.64 28.69 20.96
CA TYR A 395 -1.41 27.63 19.99
C TYR A 395 -0.01 27.75 19.38
N TYR A 396 0.69 26.63 19.24
CA TYR A 396 1.91 26.56 18.44
C TYR A 396 2.06 25.21 17.71
N CYS A 397 2.83 25.21 16.62
CA CYS A 397 3.27 23.98 15.96
C CYS A 397 4.67 23.62 16.46
N ASP A 398 4.82 22.46 17.11
CA ASP A 398 6.09 22.08 17.75
C ASP A 398 7.18 21.77 16.72
N ASN A 399 6.77 21.31 15.52
CA ASN A 399 7.66 21.01 14.41
C ASN A 399 7.02 21.33 13.04
N GLU A 400 7.57 22.34 12.37
CA GLU A 400 7.15 22.85 11.08
C GLU A 400 7.75 22.05 9.92
N THR A 401 6.99 21.07 9.43
CA THR A 401 7.45 20.08 8.43
C THR A 401 7.89 20.68 7.09
N VAL A 402 7.31 21.82 6.69
CA VAL A 402 7.62 22.47 5.40
C VAL A 402 8.93 23.24 5.51
N ASP A 403 9.09 23.97 6.61
CA ASP A 403 10.15 24.94 6.81
C ASP A 403 11.39 24.33 7.48
N GLY A 404 11.24 23.16 8.13
CA GLY A 404 12.30 22.46 8.83
C GLY A 404 12.64 23.08 10.19
N VAL A 405 11.68 23.82 10.76
CA VAL A 405 11.81 24.53 12.04
C VAL A 405 11.21 23.70 13.17
N GLU A 406 11.94 23.45 14.25
CA GLU A 406 11.47 22.71 15.44
C GLU A 406 11.76 23.51 16.70
N PHE A 407 10.82 23.51 17.64
CA PHE A 407 11.09 23.99 19.00
C PHE A 407 12.09 23.04 19.69
N PRO A 408 13.26 23.52 20.14
CA PRO A 408 14.29 22.64 20.72
C PRO A 408 13.81 21.97 22.01
N SER A 409 12.98 22.69 22.78
CA SER A 409 12.34 22.26 24.01
C SER A 409 10.99 22.95 24.15
N PHE A 410 10.26 22.63 25.22
CA PHE A 410 9.08 23.43 25.59
C PHE A 410 9.48 24.91 25.74
N PRO A 411 8.69 25.88 25.23
CA PRO A 411 9.12 27.28 25.24
C PRO A 411 9.08 27.90 26.64
N ALA A 412 10.18 28.53 27.04
CA ALA A 412 10.35 29.12 28.38
C ALA A 412 9.27 30.19 28.70
N GLN A 413 8.86 30.96 27.71
CA GLN A 413 7.83 32.00 27.80
C GLN A 413 6.45 31.44 28.16
N LEU A 414 6.21 30.15 27.90
CA LEU A 414 4.95 29.47 28.22
C LEU A 414 4.99 28.75 29.56
N GLU A 415 6.14 28.66 30.23
CA GLU A 415 6.27 27.96 31.53
C GLU A 415 5.33 28.56 32.58
N LYS A 416 5.29 29.89 32.68
CA LYS A 416 4.39 30.59 33.59
C LYS A 416 2.91 30.27 33.31
N LEU A 417 2.52 30.29 32.04
CA LEU A 417 1.14 29.98 31.62
C LEU A 417 0.76 28.52 31.93
N SER A 418 1.73 27.58 31.85
CA SER A 418 1.49 26.18 32.19
C SER A 418 1.24 25.93 33.68
N GLN A 419 1.66 26.85 34.55
CA GLN A 419 1.59 26.70 36.01
C GLN A 419 0.40 27.47 36.64
N GLU A 420 -0.01 28.60 36.06
CA GLU A 420 -0.94 29.56 36.68
C GLU A 420 -2.44 29.34 36.32
N GLY A 421 -2.76 28.28 35.58
CA GLY A 421 -4.05 27.57 35.72
C GLY A 421 -5.30 28.08 34.97
N GLU A 422 -5.26 29.21 34.26
CA GLU A 422 -6.41 29.64 33.44
C GLU A 422 -6.23 29.47 31.94
N SER A 423 -5.09 29.86 31.39
CA SER A 423 -4.78 29.76 29.97
C SER A 423 -4.46 28.33 29.54
N ILE A 424 -4.89 27.97 28.33
CA ILE A 424 -4.65 26.64 27.76
C ILE A 424 -3.49 26.70 26.76
N ILE A 425 -2.56 25.75 26.83
CA ILE A 425 -1.52 25.59 25.81
C ILE A 425 -1.91 24.44 24.87
N VAL A 426 -1.81 24.71 23.57
CA VAL A 426 -2.11 23.78 22.48
C VAL A 426 -0.91 23.58 21.58
N ALA A 427 -0.58 22.32 21.31
CA ALA A 427 0.50 21.96 20.40
C ALA A 427 0.04 21.05 19.25
N ASP A 428 0.39 21.42 18.02
CA ASP A 428 0.43 20.49 16.88
C ASP A 428 1.79 19.78 16.87
N MET A 429 1.77 18.48 17.16
CA MET A 429 2.94 17.59 17.18
C MET A 429 2.92 16.59 16.03
N SER A 430 2.15 16.87 14.96
CA SER A 430 1.93 15.94 13.85
C SER A 430 3.20 15.33 13.30
N SER A 431 4.30 16.08 13.24
CA SER A 431 5.53 15.64 12.59
C SER A 431 6.68 15.33 13.53
N ASN A 432 6.47 15.28 14.84
CA ASN A 432 7.49 14.89 15.80
C ASN A 432 6.96 14.15 17.04
N ILE A 433 5.65 13.85 17.13
CA ILE A 433 5.10 13.02 18.20
C ILE A 433 5.83 11.68 18.29
N LEU A 434 6.10 11.18 19.50
CA LEU A 434 6.88 9.97 19.77
C LEU A 434 8.32 9.98 19.25
N SER A 435 8.87 11.12 18.86
CA SER A 435 10.32 11.23 18.54
C SER A 435 11.17 11.54 19.76
N ARG A 436 10.58 12.14 20.78
CA ARG A 436 11.20 12.57 22.04
C ARG A 436 10.20 12.56 23.18
N PRO A 437 10.65 12.55 24.46
CA PRO A 437 9.77 12.78 25.59
C PRO A 437 9.07 14.14 25.52
N VAL A 438 7.82 14.18 25.97
CA VAL A 438 6.99 15.38 26.06
C VAL A 438 6.32 15.40 27.43
N ASP A 439 6.43 16.50 28.16
CA ASP A 439 5.67 16.68 29.39
C ASP A 439 4.23 17.07 29.06
N VAL A 440 3.35 16.06 28.99
CA VAL A 440 1.93 16.22 28.62
C VAL A 440 1.17 17.10 29.62
N SER A 441 1.63 17.19 30.88
CA SER A 441 0.95 17.96 31.94
C SER A 441 0.89 19.46 31.63
N LYS A 442 1.83 19.98 30.80
CA LYS A 442 1.89 21.39 30.41
C LYS A 442 0.85 21.80 29.37
N PHE A 443 0.17 20.84 28.73
CA PHE A 443 -0.76 21.11 27.64
C PHE A 443 -2.19 20.93 28.10
N GLY A 444 -3.11 21.80 27.66
CA GLY A 444 -4.54 21.47 27.76
C GLY A 444 -4.96 20.55 26.61
N ALA A 445 -4.35 20.71 25.44
CA ALA A 445 -4.52 19.80 24.32
C ALA A 445 -3.21 19.68 23.51
N LEU A 446 -2.91 18.50 23.02
CA LEU A 446 -1.98 18.32 21.91
C LEU A 446 -2.56 17.33 20.91
N PHE A 447 -2.26 17.49 19.64
CA PHE A 447 -2.80 16.61 18.60
C PHE A 447 -1.76 16.33 17.51
N PHE A 448 -2.02 15.28 16.75
CA PHE A 448 -1.18 14.88 15.63
C PHE A 448 -1.98 14.10 14.58
N GLY A 449 -1.74 14.44 13.31
CA GLY A 449 -2.10 13.56 12.20
C GLY A 449 -1.16 12.35 12.14
N ALA A 450 -1.72 11.15 12.04
CA ALA A 450 -0.96 9.92 12.22
C ALA A 450 0.04 9.63 11.06
N GLN A 451 -0.20 10.19 9.88
CA GLN A 451 0.49 9.86 8.62
C GLN A 451 1.97 10.21 8.51
N LYS A 452 2.53 10.83 9.55
CA LYS A 452 3.93 11.29 9.54
C LYS A 452 4.84 10.39 10.36
N ASN A 453 4.47 10.05 11.60
CA ASN A 453 5.40 9.32 12.48
C ASN A 453 4.86 7.99 13.02
N ILE A 454 3.55 7.72 12.90
CA ILE A 454 2.95 6.58 13.61
C ILE A 454 2.04 5.68 12.78
N SER A 455 1.45 6.16 11.67
CA SER A 455 0.50 5.38 10.87
C SER A 455 0.34 5.92 9.45
N SER A 456 -0.72 5.50 8.76
CA SER A 456 -1.19 6.03 7.48
C SER A 456 -2.11 7.26 7.68
N ALA A 457 -2.47 7.91 6.56
CA ALA A 457 -3.45 8.99 6.56
C ALA A 457 -4.86 8.48 6.85
N GLY A 458 -5.70 9.36 7.40
CA GLY A 458 -7.08 9.07 7.81
C GLY A 458 -7.28 9.23 9.32
N LEU A 459 -6.25 8.91 10.12
CA LEU A 459 -6.31 9.00 11.58
C LEU A 459 -5.69 10.29 12.12
N THR A 460 -6.39 10.91 13.06
CA THR A 460 -5.94 11.99 13.93
C THR A 460 -6.06 11.54 15.37
N VAL A 461 -5.09 11.86 16.21
CA VAL A 461 -5.16 11.61 17.65
C VAL A 461 -5.03 12.94 18.38
N ALA A 462 -5.82 13.12 19.44
CA ALA A 462 -5.70 14.24 20.34
C ALA A 462 -5.61 13.74 21.79
N ILE A 463 -4.71 14.35 22.56
CA ILE A 463 -4.54 14.12 23.99
C ILE A 463 -5.00 15.39 24.69
N ILE A 464 -6.08 15.30 25.47
CA ILE A 464 -6.82 16.47 25.94
C ILE A 464 -7.07 16.33 27.44
N ARG A 465 -6.95 17.44 28.17
CA ARG A 465 -7.25 17.53 29.59
C ARG A 465 -8.75 17.28 29.84
N LYS A 466 -9.08 16.45 30.84
CA LYS A 466 -10.44 15.92 31.06
C LYS A 466 -11.47 16.99 31.43
N ASP A 467 -11.05 18.11 32.00
CA ASP A 467 -11.93 19.25 32.27
C ASP A 467 -12.47 19.88 30.97
N ILE A 468 -11.63 19.98 29.94
CA ILE A 468 -12.03 20.43 28.59
C ILE A 468 -13.04 19.45 27.98
N LEU A 469 -12.86 18.15 28.20
CA LEU A 469 -13.74 17.10 27.67
C LEU A 469 -15.12 17.03 28.33
N THR A 470 -15.31 17.72 29.47
CA THR A 470 -16.54 17.62 30.29
C THR A 470 -17.24 18.96 30.50
N ALA A 471 -16.58 20.09 30.27
CA ALA A 471 -17.17 21.41 30.37
C ALA A 471 -17.72 21.89 29.01
N VAL A 472 -19.02 21.63 28.80
CA VAL A 472 -19.74 22.04 27.59
C VAL A 472 -20.89 22.98 27.98
N PRO A 473 -20.96 24.21 27.42
CA PRO A 473 -22.08 25.09 27.66
C PRO A 473 -23.33 24.63 26.88
N PRO A 474 -24.54 25.00 27.32
CA PRO A 474 -25.75 24.72 26.54
C PRO A 474 -25.65 25.33 25.13
N PRO A 475 -26.05 24.61 24.05
CA PRO A 475 -26.02 25.16 22.69
C PRO A 475 -26.78 26.48 22.54
N SER A 476 -27.91 26.62 23.25
CA SER A 476 -28.69 27.86 23.30
C SER A 476 -27.87 29.03 23.84
N PHE A 477 -27.02 28.79 24.84
CA PHE A 477 -26.15 29.82 25.42
C PHE A 477 -25.05 30.26 24.45
N LEU A 478 -24.42 29.32 23.73
CA LEU A 478 -23.45 29.65 22.68
C LEU A 478 -24.09 30.46 21.55
N HIS A 479 -25.28 30.03 21.08
CA HIS A 479 -26.00 30.77 20.04
C HIS A 479 -26.38 32.17 20.51
N ALA A 480 -26.78 32.33 21.77
CA ALA A 480 -27.04 33.64 22.37
C ALA A 480 -25.77 34.50 22.49
N MET A 481 -24.57 33.90 22.55
CA MET A 481 -23.28 34.60 22.46
C MET A 481 -22.88 34.94 21.01
N GLY A 482 -23.65 34.52 20.01
CA GLY A 482 -23.28 34.66 18.58
C GLY A 482 -22.24 33.63 18.13
N ILE A 483 -22.03 32.55 18.89
CA ILE A 483 -20.98 31.57 18.66
C ILE A 483 -21.60 30.23 18.26
N TRP A 484 -21.06 29.63 17.19
CA TRP A 484 -21.52 28.34 16.72
C TRP A 484 -21.06 27.22 17.66
N SER A 485 -21.96 26.27 17.92
CA SER A 485 -21.57 25.03 18.57
C SER A 485 -20.62 24.24 17.66
N PRO A 486 -19.55 23.60 18.20
CA PRO A 486 -18.69 22.76 17.39
C PRO A 486 -19.51 21.66 16.69
N PRO A 487 -19.37 21.44 15.38
CA PRO A 487 -19.99 20.29 14.73
C PRO A 487 -19.59 19.01 15.45
N THR A 488 -20.52 18.07 15.65
CA THR A 488 -20.29 16.93 16.55
C THR A 488 -19.06 16.09 16.19
N VAL A 489 -18.73 15.98 14.90
CA VAL A 489 -17.55 15.24 14.40
C VAL A 489 -16.20 15.89 14.77
N VAL A 490 -16.19 17.17 15.16
CA VAL A 490 -15.02 17.88 15.68
C VAL A 490 -15.19 18.32 17.14
N SER A 491 -16.29 17.93 17.80
CA SER A 491 -16.53 18.19 19.22
C SER A 491 -15.75 17.19 20.07
N TRP A 492 -14.68 17.63 20.73
CA TRP A 492 -13.88 16.75 21.59
C TRP A 492 -14.71 16.09 22.70
N PRO A 493 -15.62 16.80 23.41
CA PRO A 493 -16.51 16.18 24.38
C PRO A 493 -17.41 15.09 23.80
N ALA A 494 -17.96 15.29 22.59
CA ALA A 494 -18.83 14.29 21.96
C ALA A 494 -18.06 13.04 21.54
N ILE A 495 -16.87 13.22 20.94
CA ILE A 495 -15.97 12.12 20.57
C ILE A 495 -15.52 11.36 21.82
N TYR A 496 -15.14 12.07 22.89
CA TYR A 496 -14.75 11.47 24.16
C TYR A 496 -15.88 10.64 24.78
N LYS A 497 -17.10 11.19 24.87
CA LYS A 497 -18.27 10.49 25.42
C LYS A 497 -18.59 9.21 24.64
N ALA A 498 -18.33 9.20 23.34
CA ALA A 498 -18.52 8.03 22.48
C ALA A 498 -17.32 7.09 22.44
N ASN A 499 -16.31 7.27 23.30
CA ASN A 499 -15.06 6.53 23.30
C ASN A 499 -14.33 6.53 21.94
N SER A 500 -14.32 7.68 21.24
CA SER A 500 -13.82 7.82 19.85
C SER A 500 -14.64 7.08 18.78
N LEU A 501 -15.81 6.54 19.13
CA LEU A 501 -16.68 5.74 18.26
C LEU A 501 -18.03 6.45 18.03
N TYR A 502 -18.01 7.78 17.91
CA TYR A 502 -19.21 8.56 17.61
C TYR A 502 -19.77 8.18 16.24
N ASN A 503 -18.91 8.19 15.22
CA ASN A 503 -19.13 7.64 13.89
C ASN A 503 -18.12 6.52 13.60
N THR A 504 -18.16 5.97 12.39
CA THR A 504 -17.25 4.89 11.97
C THR A 504 -15.81 5.39 11.90
N LEU A 505 -14.95 4.92 12.81
CA LEU A 505 -13.50 5.16 12.82
C LEU A 505 -12.77 4.15 11.93
N GLU A 506 -11.71 4.58 11.23
CA GLU A 506 -10.87 3.70 10.40
C GLU A 506 -9.96 2.84 11.28
N LEU A 507 -10.30 1.56 11.42
CA LEU A 507 -9.58 0.65 12.31
C LEU A 507 -8.20 0.23 11.79
N LEU A 508 -7.98 0.19 10.47
CA LEU A 508 -6.68 -0.15 9.91
C LEU A 508 -5.58 0.87 10.28
N PRO A 509 -5.78 2.21 10.12
CA PRO A 509 -4.86 3.20 10.65
C PRO A 509 -4.64 3.10 12.17
N VAL A 510 -5.68 2.81 12.97
CA VAL A 510 -5.54 2.60 14.42
C VAL A 510 -4.67 1.38 14.71
N TYR A 511 -4.86 0.29 13.96
CA TYR A 511 -4.06 -0.92 14.10
C TYR A 511 -2.60 -0.72 13.75
N ILE A 512 -2.31 -0.06 12.63
CA ILE A 512 -0.94 0.30 12.26
C ILE A 512 -0.30 1.17 13.35
N ALA A 513 -1.05 2.14 13.91
CA ALA A 513 -0.57 2.95 15.03
C ALA A 513 -0.25 2.08 16.25
N SER A 514 -1.14 1.16 16.64
CA SER A 514 -0.90 0.21 17.73
C SER A 514 0.38 -0.57 17.50
N LEU A 515 0.57 -1.14 16.31
CA LEU A 515 1.77 -1.89 15.97
C LEU A 515 3.06 -1.07 16.09
N VAL A 516 3.05 0.19 15.64
CA VAL A 516 4.22 1.10 15.79
C VAL A 516 4.49 1.43 17.26
N ILE A 517 3.44 1.68 18.05
CA ILE A 517 3.55 1.98 19.48
C ILE A 517 4.13 0.78 20.24
N GLN A 518 3.64 -0.44 19.98
CA GLN A 518 4.15 -1.66 20.60
C GLN A 518 5.60 -1.95 20.20
N ASP A 519 5.95 -1.69 18.95
CA ASP A 519 7.32 -1.81 18.46
C ASP A 519 8.27 -0.81 19.14
N LEU A 520 7.85 0.43 19.38
CA LEU A 520 8.62 1.42 20.14
C LEU A 520 8.81 1.01 21.61
N LEU A 521 7.75 0.53 22.26
CA LEU A 521 7.80 0.02 23.64
C LEU A 521 8.76 -1.16 23.76
N THR A 522 8.70 -2.09 22.80
CA THR A 522 9.57 -3.28 22.80
C THR A 522 11.02 -2.92 22.51
N ARG A 523 11.27 -2.09 21.50
CA ARG A 523 12.63 -1.73 21.06
C ARG A 523 13.41 -1.00 22.15
N HIS A 524 12.78 -0.06 22.84
CA HIS A 524 13.46 0.82 23.81
C HIS A 524 13.27 0.40 25.26
N GLY A 525 12.34 -0.53 25.54
CA GLY A 525 12.09 -1.04 26.87
C GLY A 525 11.90 0.08 27.91
N PRO A 526 12.63 0.05 29.05
CA PRO A 526 12.54 1.09 30.08
C PRO A 526 12.89 2.50 29.60
N SER A 527 13.73 2.64 28.57
CA SER A 527 14.16 3.94 28.04
C SER A 527 13.07 4.64 27.23
N LYS A 528 12.05 3.90 26.75
CA LYS A 528 10.91 4.42 25.99
C LYS A 528 11.32 5.51 24.98
N LEU A 529 10.73 6.71 25.07
CA LEU A 529 11.00 7.83 24.17
C LEU A 529 12.38 8.47 24.37
N ARG A 530 13.07 8.27 25.51
CA ARG A 530 14.47 8.74 25.66
C ARG A 530 15.41 7.95 24.75
N GLY A 531 15.17 6.64 24.63
CA GLY A 531 15.90 5.79 23.66
C GLY A 531 15.63 6.23 22.22
N GLN A 532 14.37 6.52 21.90
CA GLN A 532 14.00 7.03 20.58
C GLN A 532 14.61 8.40 20.28
N GLU A 533 14.65 9.30 21.25
CA GLU A 533 15.26 10.63 21.11
C GLU A 533 16.74 10.55 20.79
N ALA A 534 17.48 9.67 21.48
CA ALA A 534 18.91 9.47 21.23
C ALA A 534 19.17 8.99 19.79
N LEU A 535 18.35 8.06 19.29
CA LEU A 535 18.43 7.57 17.91
C LEU A 535 18.09 8.67 16.88
N VAL A 536 17.00 9.40 17.12
CA VAL A 536 16.58 10.54 16.29
C VAL A 536 17.69 11.58 16.21
N LYS A 537 18.29 11.94 17.35
CA LYS A 537 19.38 12.90 17.45
C LYS A 537 20.60 12.43 16.68
N THR A 538 21.02 11.18 16.84
CA THR A 538 22.17 10.60 16.13
C THR A 538 22.00 10.70 14.61
N LYS A 539 20.81 10.33 14.10
CA LYS A 539 20.48 10.45 12.68
C LYS A 539 20.49 11.91 12.18
N ALA A 540 19.88 12.82 12.93
CA ALA A 540 19.82 14.23 12.56
C ALA A 540 21.23 14.89 12.56
N ASP A 541 22.04 14.60 13.59
CA ASP A 541 23.40 15.10 13.73
C ASP A 541 24.29 14.63 12.56
N ALA A 542 24.17 13.36 12.14
CA ALA A 542 24.92 12.85 11.00
C ALA A 542 24.64 13.64 9.71
N LEU A 543 23.36 13.94 9.44
CA LEU A 543 22.97 14.75 8.28
C LEU A 543 23.45 16.19 8.40
N TYR A 544 23.19 16.85 9.54
CA TYR A 544 23.59 18.24 9.73
C TYR A 544 25.11 18.43 9.73
N THR A 545 25.87 17.45 10.21
CA THR A 545 27.35 17.48 10.18
C THR A 545 27.87 17.58 8.75
N VAL A 546 27.35 16.75 7.83
CA VAL A 546 27.78 16.79 6.42
C VAL A 546 27.29 18.05 5.72
N LEU A 547 26.06 18.49 5.99
CA LEU A 547 25.53 19.72 5.42
C LEU A 547 26.34 20.95 5.86
N ASP A 548 26.72 21.03 7.14
CA ASP A 548 27.53 22.13 7.67
C ASP A 548 28.97 22.09 7.16
N LYS A 549 29.54 20.89 7.01
CA LYS A 549 30.89 20.69 6.45
C LYS A 549 31.01 21.20 5.02
N HIS A 550 29.96 21.01 4.21
CA HIS A 550 29.92 21.41 2.79
C HIS A 550 29.01 22.63 2.56
N SER A 551 29.14 23.66 3.41
CA SER A 551 28.28 24.85 3.38
C SER A 551 28.38 25.70 2.11
N ASN A 552 29.42 25.47 1.29
CA ASN A 552 29.58 26.05 -0.03
C ASN A 552 28.69 25.38 -1.11
N VAL A 553 28.22 24.15 -0.84
CA VAL A 553 27.29 23.40 -1.71
C VAL A 553 25.89 23.35 -1.10
N TYR A 554 25.78 23.26 0.22
CA TYR A 554 24.51 23.13 0.91
C TYR A 554 24.20 24.32 1.82
N LYS A 555 23.04 24.95 1.61
CA LYS A 555 22.51 25.98 2.51
C LYS A 555 21.35 25.43 3.32
N VAL A 556 21.63 25.03 4.55
CA VAL A 556 20.56 24.69 5.52
C VAL A 556 19.66 25.89 5.73
N VAL A 557 18.34 25.70 5.58
CA VAL A 557 17.37 26.81 5.61
C VAL A 557 17.14 27.31 7.04
N PRO A 558 16.86 26.44 8.04
CA PRO A 558 16.74 26.88 9.43
C PRO A 558 18.08 27.26 10.07
N SER A 559 18.02 28.28 10.94
CA SER A 559 19.06 28.59 11.92
C SER A 559 19.37 27.40 12.82
N LYS A 560 20.60 27.29 13.31
CA LYS A 560 21.08 26.13 14.09
C LYS A 560 20.20 25.82 15.31
N GLN A 561 19.71 26.85 15.98
CA GLN A 561 18.89 26.76 17.19
C GLN A 561 17.48 26.22 16.92
N ALA A 562 16.99 26.34 15.69
CA ALA A 562 15.64 25.97 15.29
C ALA A 562 15.62 24.76 14.35
N ARG A 563 16.74 24.06 14.15
CA ARG A 563 16.85 22.93 13.24
C ARG A 563 15.97 21.76 13.68
N SER A 564 15.07 21.35 12.79
CA SER A 564 14.27 20.14 13.00
C SER A 564 15.09 18.87 12.93
N ARG A 565 14.94 18.02 13.94
CA ARG A 565 15.46 16.65 13.96
C ARG A 565 14.70 15.72 13.02
N MET A 566 13.48 16.11 12.66
CA MET A 566 12.55 15.33 11.83
C MET A 566 12.61 15.73 10.36
N ASN A 567 12.70 17.02 10.04
CA ASN A 567 12.57 17.53 8.67
C ASN A 567 13.73 18.44 8.33
N ILE A 568 14.77 17.88 7.72
CA ILE A 568 16.00 18.59 7.38
C ILE A 568 15.82 19.28 6.03
N CYS A 569 15.62 20.60 6.05
CA CYS A 569 15.41 21.42 4.85
C CYS A 569 16.69 22.20 4.47
N PHE A 570 17.11 22.09 3.21
CA PHE A 570 18.28 22.80 2.68
C PHE A 570 18.14 23.11 1.18
N ARG A 571 18.94 24.07 0.71
CA ARG A 571 19.11 24.38 -0.72
C ARG A 571 20.43 23.83 -1.22
N VAL A 572 20.50 23.48 -2.50
CA VAL A 572 21.75 23.14 -3.18
C VAL A 572 22.20 24.38 -3.94
N ILE A 573 23.41 24.87 -3.64
CA ILE A 573 24.02 26.03 -4.27
C ILE A 573 24.88 25.56 -5.44
N ASN A 574 24.69 26.17 -6.62
CA ASN A 574 25.63 26.02 -7.72
C ASN A 574 26.74 27.08 -7.58
N SER A 575 27.91 26.68 -7.07
CA SER A 575 29.06 27.58 -6.89
C SER A 575 29.79 27.95 -8.19
N SER A 576 29.43 27.35 -9.33
CA SER A 576 30.11 27.53 -10.62
C SER A 576 29.37 28.44 -11.60
N ALA A 577 28.11 28.77 -11.31
CA ALA A 577 27.31 29.75 -12.05
C ALA A 577 27.14 31.01 -11.20
N ALA A 578 27.03 32.19 -11.82
CA ALA A 578 26.60 33.40 -11.10
C ALA A 578 25.34 33.05 -10.30
N GLU A 579 25.31 33.31 -8.99
CA GLU A 579 24.30 32.86 -8.01
C GLU A 579 22.86 33.27 -8.39
N SER A 580 22.31 32.63 -9.43
CA SER A 580 20.97 32.86 -9.94
C SER A 580 20.03 31.79 -9.39
N SER A 581 18.75 32.15 -9.25
CA SER A 581 17.71 31.21 -8.81
C SER A 581 17.64 29.96 -9.68
N ASP A 582 17.91 30.10 -10.97
CA ASP A 582 17.73 29.05 -11.97
C ASP A 582 18.86 28.03 -11.90
N ALA A 583 20.11 28.48 -11.71
CA ALA A 583 21.26 27.59 -11.55
C ALA A 583 21.16 26.70 -10.29
N ASN A 584 20.61 27.24 -9.20
CA ASN A 584 20.35 26.47 -7.98
C ASN A 584 19.21 25.46 -8.17
N ALA A 585 18.17 25.82 -8.92
CA ALA A 585 17.07 24.91 -9.21
C ALA A 585 17.53 23.71 -10.07
N ASP A 586 18.45 23.92 -11.00
CA ASP A 586 19.01 22.83 -11.81
C ASP A 586 19.93 21.92 -10.99
N ALA A 587 20.78 22.48 -10.12
CA ALA A 587 21.59 21.69 -9.18
C ALA A 587 20.71 20.84 -8.25
N GLU A 588 19.56 21.36 -7.80
CA GLU A 588 18.59 20.59 -7.01
C GLU A 588 17.95 19.45 -7.80
N LYS A 589 17.63 19.66 -9.09
CA LYS A 589 17.12 18.59 -9.96
C LYS A 589 18.17 17.49 -10.15
N GLU A 590 19.42 17.85 -10.35
CA GLU A 590 20.54 16.90 -10.45
C GLU A 590 20.75 16.12 -9.15
N PHE A 591 20.70 16.80 -8.01
CA PHE A 591 20.77 16.18 -6.69
C PHE A 591 19.65 15.13 -6.50
N ILE A 592 18.42 15.49 -6.86
CA ILE A 592 17.26 14.59 -6.76
C ILE A 592 17.44 13.39 -7.69
N LYS A 593 17.78 13.63 -8.97
CA LYS A 593 17.98 12.57 -9.96
C LYS A 593 19.09 11.60 -9.55
N GLY A 594 20.21 12.11 -9.05
CA GLY A 594 21.31 11.28 -8.57
C GLY A 594 20.96 10.48 -7.32
N GLY A 595 20.10 11.01 -6.44
CA GLY A 595 19.52 10.29 -5.32
C GLY A 595 18.57 9.18 -5.76
N GLU A 596 17.68 9.45 -6.72
CA GLU A 596 16.75 8.46 -7.28
C GLU A 596 17.47 7.29 -7.94
N GLN A 597 18.57 7.54 -8.66
CA GLN A 597 19.45 6.50 -9.22
C GLN A 597 20.07 5.61 -8.13
N ARG A 598 20.20 6.12 -6.91
CA ARG A 598 20.66 5.41 -5.71
C ARG A 598 19.51 4.89 -4.84
N LYS A 599 18.28 4.91 -5.36
CA LYS A 599 17.05 4.51 -4.65
C LYS A 599 16.75 5.35 -3.39
N LEU A 600 17.29 6.57 -3.31
CA LEU A 600 16.95 7.58 -2.31
C LEU A 600 15.78 8.43 -2.84
N THR A 601 14.59 8.22 -2.32
CA THR A 601 13.35 8.80 -2.87
C THR A 601 12.63 9.66 -1.84
N GLY A 602 11.73 10.54 -2.29
CA GLY A 602 10.97 11.43 -1.41
C GLY A 602 11.76 12.61 -0.83
N ILE A 603 12.93 12.92 -1.42
CA ILE A 603 13.85 13.96 -0.94
C ILE A 603 13.57 15.36 -1.51
N LYS A 604 12.62 15.49 -2.44
CA LYS A 604 12.23 16.79 -3.01
C LYS A 604 11.53 17.66 -1.96
N GLY A 605 11.97 18.91 -1.84
CA GLY A 605 11.37 19.92 -0.97
C GLY A 605 9.92 20.23 -1.33
N HIS A 606 9.21 20.84 -0.37
CA HIS A 606 7.80 21.18 -0.58
C HIS A 606 7.66 22.27 -1.66
N ARG A 607 6.61 22.18 -2.47
CA ARG A 607 6.38 23.08 -3.63
C ARG A 607 6.39 24.57 -3.30
N SER A 608 6.00 24.97 -2.09
CA SER A 608 5.94 26.38 -1.68
C SER A 608 7.30 26.97 -1.31
N VAL A 609 8.30 26.14 -1.02
CA VAL A 609 9.63 26.57 -0.57
C VAL A 609 10.76 26.08 -1.48
N GLY A 610 10.51 25.09 -2.35
CA GLY A 610 11.51 24.47 -3.22
C GLY A 610 12.57 23.71 -2.41
N GLY A 611 13.75 23.49 -3.01
CA GLY A 611 14.87 22.89 -2.30
C GLY A 611 14.76 21.39 -2.11
N ILE A 612 15.54 20.90 -1.13
CA ILE A 612 15.61 19.51 -0.70
C ILE A 612 15.05 19.42 0.72
N ARG A 613 14.33 18.35 1.00
CA ARG A 613 13.88 18.01 2.35
C ARG A 613 14.05 16.53 2.62
N ILE A 614 14.72 16.23 3.73
CA ILE A 614 14.91 14.87 4.22
C ILE A 614 14.04 14.69 5.47
N SER A 615 13.06 13.79 5.40
CA SER A 615 12.20 13.49 6.55
C SER A 615 12.74 12.28 7.31
N ASN A 616 13.38 12.53 8.46
CA ASN A 616 14.04 11.58 9.35
C ASN A 616 13.09 11.04 10.44
N TYR A 617 11.90 10.59 10.03
CA TYR A 617 10.91 10.02 10.96
C TYR A 617 11.40 8.74 11.66
N ASN A 618 10.66 8.27 12.65
CA ASN A 618 11.02 7.13 13.50
C ASN A 618 11.30 5.85 12.69
N ALA A 619 10.58 5.63 11.59
CA ALA A 619 10.74 4.45 10.74
C ALA A 619 11.99 4.50 9.83
N VAL A 620 12.62 5.68 9.66
CA VAL A 620 13.87 5.80 8.90
C VAL A 620 15.02 5.26 9.74
N THR A 621 15.77 4.31 9.20
CA THR A 621 16.85 3.63 9.93
C THR A 621 18.19 4.36 9.80
N GLU A 622 19.14 4.06 10.68
CA GLU A 622 20.51 4.61 10.59
C GLU A 622 21.20 4.22 9.28
N ALA A 623 21.04 2.97 8.82
CA ALA A 623 21.58 2.53 7.53
C ALA A 623 21.04 3.35 6.35
N GLN A 624 19.77 3.78 6.40
CA GLN A 624 19.21 4.68 5.38
C GLN A 624 19.84 6.06 5.44
N ILE A 625 20.11 6.57 6.64
CA ILE A 625 20.80 7.84 6.86
C ILE A 625 22.25 7.76 6.38
N GLU A 626 22.95 6.65 6.60
CA GLU A 626 24.32 6.44 6.11
C GLU A 626 24.40 6.50 4.58
N LEU A 627 23.44 5.88 3.87
CA LEU A 627 23.35 5.97 2.41
C LEU A 627 23.12 7.41 1.94
N LEU A 628 22.30 8.16 2.65
CA LEU A 628 22.04 9.56 2.34
C LEU A 628 23.24 10.46 2.65
N VAL A 629 23.94 10.22 3.76
CA VAL A 629 25.20 10.89 4.12
C VAL A 629 26.27 10.63 3.05
N THR A 630 26.38 9.40 2.58
CA THR A 630 27.28 9.03 1.47
C THR A 630 26.93 9.82 0.21
N TRP A 631 25.63 9.92 -0.13
CA TRP A 631 25.19 10.70 -1.27
C TRP A 631 25.49 12.21 -1.14
N LEU A 632 25.30 12.78 0.05
CA LEU A 632 25.65 14.18 0.33
C LEU A 632 27.15 14.43 0.13
N GLU A 633 28.00 13.54 0.64
CA GLU A 633 29.46 13.64 0.44
C GLU A 633 29.86 13.51 -1.04
N ASP A 634 29.29 12.54 -1.76
CA ASP A 634 29.60 12.29 -3.17
C ASP A 634 29.15 13.45 -4.07
N PHE A 635 27.93 13.96 -3.86
CA PHE A 635 27.41 15.08 -4.62
C PHE A 635 28.25 16.34 -4.38
N ALA A 636 28.60 16.65 -3.12
CA ALA A 636 29.46 17.79 -2.80
C ALA A 636 30.82 17.71 -3.51
N LYS A 637 31.49 16.54 -3.50
CA LYS A 637 32.76 16.33 -4.22
C LYS A 637 32.63 16.55 -5.73
N SER A 638 31.53 16.07 -6.32
CA SER A 638 31.28 16.24 -7.75
C SER A 638 31.00 17.69 -8.13
N ALA A 639 30.31 18.44 -7.27
CA ALA A 639 29.98 19.85 -7.48
C ALA A 639 31.19 20.79 -7.34
N THR A 640 32.20 20.41 -6.54
CA THR A 640 33.42 21.21 -6.34
C THR A 640 34.58 20.83 -7.27
N SER A 641 34.44 19.75 -8.05
CA SER A 641 35.47 19.35 -9.01
C SER A 641 35.43 20.28 -10.22
N PRO A 642 36.56 20.91 -10.64
CA PRO A 642 36.56 21.71 -11.86
C PRO A 642 36.16 20.80 -13.02
N GLN A 643 35.08 21.16 -13.73
CA GLN A 643 34.70 20.47 -14.96
C GLN A 643 35.96 20.38 -15.83
N LYS A 644 36.47 19.16 -16.03
CA LYS A 644 37.44 18.93 -17.11
C LYS A 644 36.72 19.38 -18.37
N ALA A 645 37.21 20.46 -18.97
CA ALA A 645 36.81 20.85 -20.31
C ALA A 645 36.89 19.58 -21.16
N ASN A 646 35.75 19.12 -21.68
CA ASN A 646 35.75 18.06 -22.67
C ASN A 646 36.55 18.60 -23.87
N PRO A 647 37.62 17.90 -24.30
CA PRO A 647 38.39 18.31 -25.47
C PRO A 647 37.56 18.29 -26.76
#